data_AF-A0A7C5BL96-F1
#
_entry.id   AF-A0A7C5BL96-F1
#
_cell.length_a   1.000
_cell.length_b   1.000
_cell.length_c   1.000
_cell.angle_alpha   90.00
_cell.angle_beta   90.00
_cell.angle_gamma   90.00
#
_symmetry.space_group_name_H-M   'P 1'
#
loop_
_entity.id
_entity.type
_entity.pdbx_description
1 polymer ?
#
loop_
_entity_poly.entity_id
_entity_poly.type
_entity_poly.pdbx_seq_one_letter_code
_entity_poly.pdbx_strand_id
1 'polypeptide(L)'
;MSNNNNRLILIRAISLAAAIVFLGGASFAQRGGDATTNINPDTGNASRQELRRFRIEASKLPWIGVVVKDLPNSSRTKGVLVESVVTGSPADKAGIREKDIIVSLAGNQVNSANEFTRIAQSLRIGNDYPLAVIRDGSKIDIIITPTSRPTADSNAASTSTGAIVSDVPAPRKGFLDINVLKYAFIDPKTHEITFVGRYDPAYNTGPIPYADLLQTALANPYPSFSLEPTKQSRETFNQVDKMVDADIDRMSDPNYCNQWAQKLLNLLIYDNSLQADNRRFFRNCAEALGITPDELRRLYEGAVGKINVPNNELFQLVAKLMRGIGSPSAADGMLALAAGGTPEEILRNMAEAFGITAQYEELERKNLSAEQFRVEAIILCISEMCRKFEAPESGIQSRVSAIRSGSQSVDTLIDYMGQQMSEFISKRAGRKMINGLVLGPEVLSKMYNTPAPQVELVFYNLPSDSLLGDVFFKADYRLKSICTFPDARDKFPLHLTEQEFMQREETARNYRLPGGGGAGVGHTLIPADVQMRVSPAGDVVEFQSSKIKVYGWMITPIGNLDETASDFISSVIEKHSDYLTEHFDDYARAYPEWHKLSEAAKIIALARWAKKNNYTIKVTDAPGTKVSLPKYTTGFWSAVFQVYEDAGYLTFIQEGGTSFSEKEGESWIKAQPDVTFTSDVSKQLAASAVFAEQAVDAALKGDLESARDLADKSARAMTGEIDLTKLPPLEGIPIPSEPASYAAASAEAINQASECLNKIQATQKDLAHAADIAASSPEEAAKITQQAKQVQDEAQAKLKQILNNVVSYKNDPAKAGEVVVALKNSSTVVTTVSSGSSSASQVGGTTVSKPEDWAAKRTKLSAELDEVNKQIAVTREALVKLNATIQANSKLFEEWEKSADEAFDRCVGMAADVAIDFGAGALADRYETIYDLAKKLPNKPEDLIEKYRYLASLAKRLQEAKATKDFSGLAARENKTEAEIYETMRDGIGQIIGLLGLDKTVPGAVWKYGSLAFDMAFNMKELHETWKNVSVLEANNAKLAEAVQKLAAKMQDLQNRAKDIKQKIDAGDSAASSSN
;
A
#
# COMPACT_ATOMS: atom_id res chain seq x y z
N MET A 1 -14.38 -9.05 -43.42
CA MET A 1 -14.36 -10.51 -43.12
C MET A 1 -13.05 -10.97 -42.49
N SER A 2 -11.87 -10.47 -42.89
CA SER A 2 -10.57 -10.81 -42.25
C SER A 2 -10.48 -10.41 -40.75
N ASN A 3 -10.94 -9.20 -40.39
CA ASN A 3 -10.74 -8.65 -39.04
C ASN A 3 -11.57 -9.37 -37.93
N ASN A 4 -12.76 -9.90 -38.25
CA ASN A 4 -13.60 -10.61 -37.29
C ASN A 4 -12.99 -11.97 -36.88
N ASN A 5 -12.41 -12.70 -37.84
CA ASN A 5 -11.79 -13.99 -37.56
C ASN A 5 -10.58 -13.86 -36.61
N ASN A 6 -9.77 -12.81 -36.77
CA ASN A 6 -8.59 -12.58 -35.93
C ASN A 6 -8.97 -12.33 -34.46
N ARG A 7 -10.03 -11.56 -34.23
CA ARG A 7 -10.54 -11.25 -32.89
C ARG A 7 -11.12 -12.48 -32.20
N LEU A 8 -11.81 -13.34 -32.94
CA LEU A 8 -12.33 -14.60 -32.41
C LEU A 8 -11.20 -15.55 -31.98
N ILE A 9 -10.07 -15.56 -32.71
CA ILE A 9 -8.87 -16.34 -32.35
C ILE A 9 -8.27 -15.82 -31.04
N LEU A 10 -8.18 -14.49 -30.86
CA LEU A 10 -7.73 -13.87 -29.60
C LEU A 10 -8.55 -14.28 -28.39
N ILE A 11 -9.87 -14.16 -28.51
CA ILE A 11 -10.80 -14.50 -27.43
C ILE A 11 -10.61 -15.97 -27.03
N ARG A 12 -10.51 -16.87 -28.01
CA ARG A 12 -10.30 -18.30 -27.76
C ARG A 12 -8.95 -18.59 -27.09
N ALA A 13 -7.87 -17.94 -27.53
CA ALA A 13 -6.54 -18.15 -26.98
C ALA A 13 -6.43 -17.68 -25.52
N ILE A 14 -6.92 -16.48 -25.20
CA ILE A 14 -6.93 -15.96 -23.83
C ILE A 14 -7.82 -16.83 -22.94
N SER A 15 -8.98 -17.26 -23.44
CA SER A 15 -9.92 -18.12 -22.70
C SER A 15 -9.31 -19.45 -22.35
N LEU A 16 -8.66 -20.07 -23.34
CA LEU A 16 -8.01 -21.36 -23.20
C LEU A 16 -6.83 -21.25 -22.24
N ALA A 17 -6.01 -20.22 -22.36
CA ALA A 17 -4.85 -20.03 -21.48
C ALA A 17 -5.29 -19.73 -20.03
N ALA A 18 -6.36 -18.95 -19.84
CA ALA A 18 -6.96 -18.74 -18.52
C ALA A 18 -7.49 -20.08 -17.94
N ALA A 19 -8.27 -20.84 -18.72
CA ALA A 19 -8.78 -22.14 -18.30
C ALA A 19 -7.65 -23.13 -17.95
N ILE A 20 -6.57 -23.19 -18.73
CA ILE A 20 -5.40 -24.02 -18.46
C ILE A 20 -4.72 -23.61 -17.15
N VAL A 21 -4.52 -22.31 -16.92
CA VAL A 21 -3.95 -21.81 -15.67
C VAL A 21 -4.81 -22.20 -14.46
N PHE A 22 -6.13 -22.21 -14.60
CA PHE A 22 -7.05 -22.54 -13.51
C PHE A 22 -7.21 -24.05 -13.25
N LEU A 23 -7.01 -24.89 -14.27
CA LEU A 23 -7.26 -26.35 -14.19
C LEU A 23 -5.97 -27.18 -14.24
N GLY A 24 -4.81 -26.56 -14.50
CA GLY A 24 -3.56 -27.20 -14.89
C GLY A 24 -2.81 -27.99 -13.81
N GLY A 25 -3.37 -28.19 -12.62
CA GLY A 25 -2.72 -28.93 -11.53
C GLY A 25 -2.77 -30.46 -11.66
N ALA A 26 -3.57 -31.04 -12.56
CA ALA A 26 -3.83 -32.48 -12.56
C ALA A 26 -3.04 -33.34 -13.58
N SER A 27 -2.37 -32.76 -14.59
CA SER A 27 -1.73 -33.56 -15.67
C SER A 27 -0.34 -33.11 -16.15
N PHE A 28 0.29 -32.08 -15.56
CA PHE A 28 1.61 -31.60 -16.03
C PHE A 28 2.83 -32.05 -15.21
N ALA A 29 2.65 -32.90 -14.20
CA ALA A 29 3.72 -33.30 -13.28
C ALA A 29 4.57 -34.52 -13.73
N GLN A 30 4.41 -35.06 -14.95
CA GLN A 30 5.09 -36.33 -15.30
C GLN A 30 5.70 -36.50 -16.70
N ARG A 31 6.01 -35.42 -17.44
CA ARG A 31 6.90 -35.52 -18.61
C ARG A 31 7.97 -34.42 -18.62
N GLY A 32 9.08 -34.71 -17.93
CA GLY A 32 10.39 -34.20 -18.34
C GLY A 32 10.85 -34.99 -19.56
N GLY A 33 11.11 -34.31 -20.67
CA GLY A 33 11.62 -34.92 -21.90
C GLY A 33 11.65 -33.93 -23.06
N ASP A 34 12.80 -33.26 -23.19
CA ASP A 34 13.35 -32.57 -24.36
C ASP A 34 12.45 -31.65 -25.23
N ALA A 35 12.60 -30.36 -24.99
CA ALA A 35 12.63 -29.36 -26.05
C ALA A 35 13.85 -28.45 -25.82
N THR A 36 14.93 -28.75 -26.54
CA THR A 36 16.12 -27.92 -26.67
C THR A 36 15.75 -26.57 -27.28
N THR A 37 15.80 -25.50 -26.49
CA THR A 37 16.09 -24.16 -27.01
C THR A 37 17.29 -23.61 -26.26
N ASN A 38 18.42 -23.58 -26.97
CA ASN A 38 19.62 -22.84 -26.63
C ASN A 38 19.29 -21.46 -26.07
N ILE A 39 19.69 -21.22 -24.82
CA ILE A 39 20.09 -19.89 -24.36
C ILE A 39 21.44 -20.09 -23.64
N ASN A 40 22.47 -19.51 -24.24
CA ASN A 40 23.83 -19.41 -23.71
C ASN A 40 23.81 -18.55 -22.42
N PRO A 41 24.62 -18.86 -21.39
CA PRO A 41 24.55 -18.19 -20.10
C PRO A 41 25.51 -17.00 -20.04
N ASP A 42 24.97 -15.80 -20.26
CA ASP A 42 25.56 -14.58 -19.69
C ASP A 42 24.94 -14.36 -18.31
N THR A 43 25.44 -15.11 -17.32
CA THR A 43 25.11 -14.89 -15.90
C THR A 43 25.95 -13.75 -15.35
N GLY A 44 25.43 -12.54 -15.50
CA GLY A 44 25.96 -11.32 -14.92
C GLY A 44 24.84 -10.36 -14.57
N ASN A 45 23.98 -10.75 -13.62
CA ASN A 45 23.14 -9.90 -12.76
C ASN A 45 22.12 -10.80 -12.04
N ALA A 46 22.40 -11.15 -10.77
CA ALA A 46 21.34 -11.60 -9.87
C ALA A 46 20.30 -10.48 -9.83
N SER A 47 19.18 -10.70 -10.52
CA SER A 47 18.21 -9.66 -10.78
C SER A 47 17.58 -9.21 -9.45
N ARG A 48 17.24 -7.91 -9.37
CA ARG A 48 16.45 -7.29 -8.28
C ARG A 48 15.20 -8.10 -7.87
N GLN A 49 14.77 -9.09 -8.67
CA GLN A 49 13.68 -10.00 -8.41
C GLN A 49 13.96 -11.06 -7.32
N GLU A 50 15.19 -11.54 -7.14
CA GLU A 50 15.52 -12.55 -6.11
C GLU A 50 15.66 -11.91 -4.72
N LEU A 51 16.30 -10.74 -4.63
CA LEU A 51 16.29 -9.90 -3.42
C LEU A 51 14.89 -9.38 -3.08
N ARG A 52 14.04 -9.11 -4.09
CA ARG A 52 12.61 -8.85 -3.88
C ARG A 52 11.89 -10.05 -3.31
N ARG A 53 12.13 -11.27 -3.81
CA ARG A 53 11.48 -12.50 -3.31
C ARG A 53 11.76 -12.72 -1.82
N PHE A 54 13.01 -12.63 -1.37
CA PHE A 54 13.34 -12.73 0.06
C PHE A 54 12.71 -11.61 0.91
N ARG A 55 12.65 -10.39 0.37
CA ARG A 55 11.99 -9.24 1.04
C ARG A 55 10.47 -9.35 1.11
N ILE A 56 9.85 -10.08 0.16
CA ILE A 56 8.40 -10.36 0.07
C ILE A 56 8.00 -11.54 0.98
N GLU A 57 8.86 -12.54 1.15
CA GLU A 57 8.60 -13.60 2.14
C GLU A 57 8.71 -13.09 3.58
N ALA A 58 9.67 -12.20 3.86
CA ALA A 58 9.82 -11.56 5.17
C ALA A 58 8.63 -10.65 5.56
N SER A 59 7.85 -10.14 4.59
CA SER A 59 6.67 -9.30 4.86
C SER A 59 5.40 -10.08 5.20
N LYS A 60 5.42 -11.40 5.01
CA LYS A 60 4.35 -12.32 5.43
C LYS A 60 4.53 -12.79 6.88
N LEU A 61 5.65 -12.46 7.52
CA LEU A 61 5.92 -12.84 8.90
C LEU A 61 5.21 -11.92 9.89
N PRO A 62 4.74 -12.47 11.04
CA PRO A 62 4.16 -11.68 12.11
C PRO A 62 5.19 -10.70 12.67
N TRP A 63 4.75 -9.46 12.88
CA TRP A 63 5.59 -8.36 13.28
C TRP A 63 4.97 -7.63 14.45
N ILE A 64 5.76 -7.48 15.51
CA ILE A 64 5.38 -6.78 16.75
C ILE A 64 5.98 -5.37 16.77
N GLY A 65 7.12 -5.14 16.11
CA GLY A 65 7.72 -3.80 15.97
C GLY A 65 8.58 -3.34 17.13
N VAL A 66 9.23 -4.26 17.84
CA VAL A 66 10.31 -3.95 18.80
C VAL A 66 11.67 -4.36 18.25
N VAL A 67 12.69 -3.58 18.58
CA VAL A 67 14.09 -4.00 18.48
C VAL A 67 14.53 -4.40 19.88
N VAL A 68 15.04 -5.62 20.03
CA VAL A 68 15.43 -6.18 21.32
C VAL A 68 16.89 -6.63 21.31
N LYS A 69 17.54 -6.56 22.48
CA LYS A 69 18.86 -7.15 22.72
C LYS A 69 18.86 -8.04 23.95
N ASP A 70 19.86 -8.91 24.02
CA ASP A 70 20.11 -9.70 25.23
C ASP A 70 20.56 -8.81 26.39
N LEU A 71 20.13 -9.19 27.60
CA LEU A 71 20.66 -8.60 28.83
C LEU A 71 22.08 -9.13 29.10
N PRO A 72 22.98 -8.33 29.71
CA PRO A 72 24.31 -8.79 30.10
C PRO A 72 24.24 -10.02 31.02
N ASN A 73 25.20 -10.94 30.91
CA ASN A 73 25.26 -12.17 31.71
C ASN A 73 25.31 -11.93 33.24
N SER A 74 25.61 -10.72 33.70
CA SER A 74 25.61 -10.31 35.11
C SER A 74 24.24 -9.84 35.64
N SER A 75 23.21 -9.77 34.79
CA SER A 75 21.85 -9.38 35.18
C SER A 75 21.16 -10.46 36.02
N ARG A 76 20.53 -10.08 37.14
CA ARG A 76 19.72 -10.98 37.97
C ARG A 76 18.35 -11.32 37.35
N THR A 77 17.93 -10.55 36.34
CA THR A 77 16.65 -10.70 35.65
C THR A 77 16.86 -11.34 34.28
N LYS A 78 16.14 -12.44 34.01
CA LYS A 78 16.13 -13.12 32.70
C LYS A 78 15.05 -12.50 31.82
N GLY A 79 15.42 -12.09 30.61
CA GLY A 79 14.56 -11.35 29.69
C GLY A 79 15.35 -10.70 28.57
N VAL A 80 14.65 -10.02 27.66
CA VAL A 80 15.27 -9.24 26.57
C VAL A 80 14.97 -7.77 26.74
N LEU A 81 15.98 -6.92 26.58
CA LEU A 81 15.85 -5.48 26.71
C LEU A 81 15.34 -4.88 25.39
N VAL A 82 14.28 -4.09 25.46
CA VAL A 82 13.76 -3.31 24.33
C VAL A 82 14.69 -2.13 24.08
N GLU A 83 15.41 -2.15 22.96
CA GLU A 83 16.31 -1.08 22.54
C GLU A 83 15.60 0.05 21.82
N SER A 84 14.53 -0.26 21.10
CA SER A 84 13.66 0.75 20.49
C SER A 84 12.33 0.12 20.10
N VAL A 85 11.31 0.98 20.01
CA VAL A 85 9.98 0.61 19.55
C VAL A 85 9.71 1.37 18.27
N VAL A 86 9.28 0.66 17.21
CA VAL A 86 8.98 1.26 15.92
C VAL A 86 7.66 2.03 16.03
N THR A 87 7.67 3.33 15.71
CA THR A 87 6.48 4.19 15.80
C THR A 87 5.34 3.68 14.92
N GLY A 88 4.13 3.64 15.49
CA GLY A 88 2.92 3.13 14.83
C GLY A 88 2.82 1.60 14.75
N SER A 89 3.81 0.87 15.26
CA SER A 89 3.81 -0.60 15.29
C SER A 89 2.87 -1.18 16.36
N PRO A 90 2.58 -2.50 16.32
CA PRO A 90 1.80 -3.15 17.37
C PRO A 90 2.34 -2.93 18.78
N ALA A 91 3.67 -2.92 18.94
CA ALA A 91 4.32 -2.69 20.23
C ALA A 91 4.11 -1.27 20.76
N ASP A 92 4.16 -0.28 19.87
CA ASP A 92 3.87 1.13 20.20
C ASP A 92 2.41 1.29 20.65
N LYS A 93 1.48 0.67 19.90
CA LYS A 93 0.05 0.65 20.23
C LYS A 93 -0.26 -0.09 21.53
N ALA A 94 0.48 -1.15 21.81
CA ALA A 94 0.38 -1.92 23.05
C ALA A 94 1.07 -1.22 24.24
N GLY A 95 1.74 -0.09 24.01
CA GLY A 95 2.38 0.70 25.05
C GLY A 95 3.69 0.12 25.58
N ILE A 96 4.37 -0.73 24.79
CA ILE A 96 5.76 -1.15 25.06
C ILE A 96 6.66 0.08 24.86
N ARG A 97 7.67 0.24 25.72
CA ARG A 97 8.57 1.39 25.73
C ARG A 97 10.03 0.94 25.62
N GLU A 98 10.87 1.86 25.16
CA GLU A 98 12.32 1.68 25.25
C GLU A 98 12.71 1.43 26.71
N LYS A 99 13.66 0.50 26.91
CA LYS A 99 14.16 0.02 28.20
C LYS A 99 13.27 -0.96 28.97
N ASP A 100 12.11 -1.34 28.43
CA ASP A 100 11.37 -2.48 28.95
C ASP A 100 12.19 -3.77 28.85
N ILE A 101 12.04 -4.68 29.81
CA ILE A 101 12.60 -6.03 29.74
C ILE A 101 11.47 -7.02 29.48
N ILE A 102 11.35 -7.56 28.28
CA ILE A 102 10.34 -8.57 27.96
C ILE A 102 10.75 -9.90 28.60
N VAL A 103 9.88 -10.45 29.45
CA VAL A 103 10.14 -11.70 30.20
C VAL A 103 9.24 -12.86 29.76
N SER A 104 8.11 -12.59 29.10
CA SER A 104 7.30 -13.62 28.44
C SER A 104 6.51 -13.09 27.26
N LEU A 105 6.25 -13.95 26.26
CA LEU A 105 5.40 -13.66 25.10
C LEU A 105 4.55 -14.90 24.74
N ALA A 106 3.25 -14.70 24.55
CA ALA A 106 2.26 -15.74 24.27
C ALA A 106 2.31 -16.90 25.28
N GLY A 107 2.56 -16.59 26.56
CA GLY A 107 2.70 -17.57 27.64
C GLY A 107 4.07 -18.29 27.71
N ASN A 108 4.96 -18.07 26.75
CA ASN A 108 6.32 -18.63 26.75
C ASN A 108 7.30 -17.68 27.43
N GLN A 109 8.18 -18.19 28.30
CA GLN A 109 9.26 -17.39 28.87
C GLN A 109 10.26 -16.98 27.78
N VAL A 110 10.74 -15.74 27.87
CA VAL A 110 11.69 -15.18 26.92
C VAL A 110 13.01 -14.96 27.66
N ASN A 111 14.03 -15.74 27.33
CA ASN A 111 15.34 -15.65 27.99
C ASN A 111 16.45 -15.07 27.09
N SER A 112 16.18 -14.91 25.79
CA SER A 112 17.13 -14.34 24.83
C SER A 112 16.42 -13.69 23.63
N ALA A 113 17.10 -12.80 22.92
CA ALA A 113 16.59 -12.08 21.76
C ALA A 113 16.24 -13.04 20.61
N ASN A 114 16.99 -14.13 20.48
CA ASN A 114 16.69 -15.20 19.52
C ASN A 114 15.41 -15.96 19.90
N GLU A 115 15.21 -16.24 21.19
CA GLU A 115 13.98 -16.88 21.68
C GLU A 115 12.76 -15.97 21.52
N PHE A 116 12.90 -14.68 21.84
CA PHE A 116 11.89 -13.68 21.57
C PHE A 116 11.50 -13.66 20.08
N THR A 117 12.49 -13.58 19.19
CA THR A 117 12.28 -13.53 17.74
C THR A 117 11.57 -14.76 17.23
N ARG A 118 11.98 -15.96 17.68
CA ARG A 118 11.34 -17.24 17.32
C ARG A 118 9.88 -17.30 17.78
N ILE A 119 9.60 -16.92 19.02
CA ILE A 119 8.24 -16.90 19.55
C ILE A 119 7.39 -15.89 18.78
N ALA A 120 7.89 -14.67 18.56
CA ALA A 120 7.20 -13.63 17.81
C ALA A 120 6.88 -14.05 16.36
N GLN A 121 7.79 -14.75 15.68
CA GLN A 121 7.59 -15.26 14.32
C GLN A 121 6.59 -16.43 14.24
N SER A 122 6.35 -17.13 15.35
CA SER A 122 5.38 -18.23 15.42
C SER A 122 3.93 -17.78 15.66
N LEU A 123 3.72 -16.49 16.00
CA LEU A 123 2.39 -15.95 16.28
C LEU A 123 1.56 -15.84 15.01
N ARG A 124 0.23 -15.73 15.14
CA ARG A 124 -0.64 -15.42 14.00
C ARG A 124 -0.91 -13.91 13.96
N ILE A 125 -0.86 -13.35 12.75
CA ILE A 125 -1.22 -11.95 12.51
C ILE A 125 -2.70 -11.74 12.85
N GLY A 126 -3.02 -10.65 13.55
CA GLY A 126 -4.38 -10.27 13.92
C GLY A 126 -4.93 -10.92 15.19
N ASN A 127 -4.19 -11.84 15.81
CA ASN A 127 -4.58 -12.47 17.07
C ASN A 127 -3.92 -11.78 18.27
N ASP A 128 -4.66 -11.69 19.38
CA ASP A 128 -4.19 -11.12 20.64
C ASP A 128 -3.39 -12.15 21.45
N TYR A 129 -2.20 -11.76 21.90
CA TYR A 129 -1.33 -12.58 22.74
C TYR A 129 -0.89 -11.83 24.00
N PRO A 130 -0.82 -12.51 25.17
CA PRO A 130 -0.28 -11.90 26.38
C PRO A 130 1.26 -11.78 26.27
N LEU A 131 1.79 -10.60 26.61
CA LEU A 131 3.22 -10.29 26.68
C LEU A 131 3.49 -9.63 28.03
N ALA A 132 4.51 -10.11 28.75
CA ALA A 132 4.89 -9.55 30.03
C ALA A 132 6.22 -8.82 29.91
N VAL A 133 6.28 -7.59 30.40
CA VAL A 133 7.49 -6.77 30.50
C VAL A 133 7.82 -6.48 31.95
N ILE A 134 9.08 -6.19 32.23
CA ILE A 134 9.52 -5.55 33.47
C ILE A 134 9.93 -4.13 33.11
N ARG A 135 9.22 -3.17 33.70
CA ARG A 135 9.47 -1.73 33.55
C ARG A 135 9.72 -1.16 34.93
N ASP A 136 10.83 -0.46 35.09
CA ASP A 136 11.25 0.15 36.35
C ASP A 136 11.25 -0.82 37.55
N GLY A 137 11.52 -2.12 37.29
CA GLY A 137 11.57 -3.18 38.30
C GLY A 137 10.26 -3.93 38.55
N SER A 138 9.14 -3.46 38.00
CA SER A 138 7.81 -4.05 38.16
C SER A 138 7.35 -4.80 36.91
N LYS A 139 6.72 -5.98 37.08
CA LYS A 139 6.20 -6.79 35.98
C LYS A 139 4.82 -6.26 35.53
N ILE A 140 4.67 -5.98 34.24
CA ILE A 140 3.47 -5.46 33.59
C ILE A 140 3.05 -6.46 32.50
N ASP A 141 1.80 -6.93 32.55
CA ASP A 141 1.21 -7.77 31.51
C ASP A 141 0.45 -6.90 30.49
N ILE A 142 0.72 -7.11 29.21
CA ILE A 142 0.26 -6.31 28.06
C ILE A 142 -0.31 -7.26 27.00
N ILE A 143 -1.36 -6.86 26.28
CA ILE A 143 -1.83 -7.61 25.12
C ILE A 143 -1.18 -7.05 23.86
N ILE A 144 -0.61 -7.94 23.04
CA ILE A 144 0.00 -7.61 21.75
C ILE A 144 -0.73 -8.31 20.60
N THR A 145 -1.07 -7.54 19.55
CA THR A 145 -1.73 -8.04 18.34
C THR A 145 -0.77 -7.91 17.14
N PRO A 146 -0.04 -8.97 16.75
CA PRO A 146 0.95 -8.88 15.67
C PRO A 146 0.32 -8.49 14.32
N THR A 147 1.01 -7.66 13.54
CA THR A 147 0.60 -7.28 12.17
C THR A 147 1.63 -7.76 11.16
N SER A 148 1.36 -7.63 9.85
CA SER A 148 2.40 -7.88 8.83
C SER A 148 3.52 -6.84 8.91
N ARG A 149 4.78 -7.25 8.71
CA ARG A 149 5.93 -6.33 8.70
C ARG A 149 5.84 -5.35 7.52
N PRO A 150 5.88 -4.02 7.74
CA PRO A 150 5.95 -3.04 6.66
C PRO A 150 7.22 -3.28 5.83
N THR A 151 7.12 -3.34 4.50
CA THR A 151 8.31 -3.45 3.64
C THR A 151 8.90 -2.08 3.39
N ALA A 152 10.21 -1.98 3.17
CA ALA A 152 10.80 -0.71 2.69
C ALA A 152 10.19 -0.27 1.33
N ASP A 153 9.56 -1.19 0.58
CA ASP A 153 8.75 -0.86 -0.60
C ASP A 153 7.37 -0.29 -0.26
N SER A 154 6.82 -0.43 0.95
CA SER A 154 5.67 0.39 1.37
C SER A 154 6.07 1.83 1.73
N ASN A 155 7.37 2.08 1.97
CA ASN A 155 7.93 3.42 2.11
C ASN A 155 8.59 3.96 0.81
N ALA A 156 8.85 3.11 -0.19
CA ALA A 156 9.37 3.52 -1.50
C ALA A 156 8.27 3.53 -2.60
N ALA A 157 7.23 2.70 -2.50
CA ALA A 157 5.97 2.88 -3.23
C ALA A 157 5.15 4.06 -2.66
N SER A 158 5.52 4.59 -1.50
CA SER A 158 5.01 5.89 -1.02
C SER A 158 5.87 7.08 -1.44
N THR A 159 6.95 6.89 -2.21
CA THR A 159 7.82 8.01 -2.65
C THR A 159 7.98 8.11 -4.17
N SER A 160 7.39 7.20 -4.95
CA SER A 160 7.26 7.37 -6.41
C SER A 160 5.95 6.87 -7.02
N THR A 161 4.97 6.54 -6.18
CA THR A 161 3.56 6.40 -6.58
C THR A 161 2.79 7.47 -5.80
N GLY A 162 1.90 8.18 -6.47
CA GLY A 162 1.18 9.33 -5.92
C GLY A 162 0.66 9.04 -4.50
N ALA A 163 0.87 10.01 -3.61
CA ALA A 163 0.51 10.01 -2.21
C ALA A 163 -0.59 8.98 -1.87
N ILE A 164 -0.21 7.87 -1.23
CA ILE A 164 -1.16 7.17 -0.37
C ILE A 164 -1.32 8.09 0.83
N VAL A 165 -2.24 9.04 0.67
CA VAL A 165 -2.99 9.64 1.76
C VAL A 165 -3.48 8.46 2.58
N SER A 166 -3.23 8.45 3.89
CA SER A 166 -3.86 7.45 4.73
C SER A 166 -5.38 7.55 4.50
N ASP A 167 -5.98 6.53 3.90
CA ASP A 167 -7.44 6.43 3.68
C ASP A 167 -8.24 6.34 4.98
N VAL A 168 -7.56 6.40 6.13
CA VAL A 168 -8.18 6.55 7.45
C VAL A 168 -8.45 8.03 7.67
N PRO A 169 -9.73 8.45 7.73
CA PRO A 169 -10.05 9.83 8.02
C PRO A 169 -9.59 10.24 9.42
N ALA A 170 -9.38 11.53 9.63
CA ALA A 170 -9.03 12.05 10.94
C ALA A 170 -10.11 11.62 11.97
N PRO A 171 -9.72 11.04 13.13
CA PRO A 171 -10.68 10.63 14.14
C PRO A 171 -11.37 11.86 14.73
N ARG A 172 -12.64 11.68 15.13
CA ARG A 172 -13.41 12.70 15.85
C ARG A 172 -12.71 12.99 17.19
N LYS A 173 -12.43 14.26 17.46
CA LYS A 173 -11.85 14.81 18.69
C LYS A 173 -12.91 15.36 19.65
N GLY A 174 -14.05 15.84 19.15
CA GLY A 174 -15.08 16.50 19.99
C GLY A 174 -16.50 16.51 19.42
N PHE A 175 -17.44 17.02 20.19
CA PHE A 175 -18.87 17.02 19.83
C PHE A 175 -19.19 17.93 18.64
N LEU A 176 -18.44 19.03 18.45
CA LEU A 176 -18.62 20.00 17.36
C LEU A 176 -17.76 19.73 16.13
N ASP A 177 -17.09 18.59 16.06
CA ASP A 177 -16.52 18.12 14.81
C ASP A 177 -17.65 17.81 13.83
N ILE A 178 -17.60 18.43 12.66
CA ILE A 178 -18.67 18.36 11.67
C ILE A 178 -18.15 17.89 10.32
N ASN A 179 -18.98 17.13 9.62
CA ASN A 179 -18.78 16.80 8.20
C ASN A 179 -20.02 17.11 7.36
N VAL A 180 -21.10 17.61 7.97
CA VAL A 180 -22.27 18.13 7.27
C VAL A 180 -22.56 19.53 7.83
N LEU A 181 -22.31 20.56 7.03
CA LEU A 181 -22.51 21.95 7.41
C LEU A 181 -23.99 22.32 7.36
N LYS A 182 -24.46 22.97 8.42
CA LYS A 182 -25.85 23.42 8.58
C LYS A 182 -25.97 24.94 8.68
N TYR A 183 -25.13 25.59 9.49
CA TYR A 183 -25.15 27.04 9.68
C TYR A 183 -23.75 27.64 9.60
N ALA A 184 -23.67 28.85 9.04
CA ALA A 184 -22.57 29.78 9.19
C ALA A 184 -23.08 31.04 9.88
N PHE A 185 -22.52 31.34 11.05
CA PHE A 185 -22.82 32.52 11.84
C PHE A 185 -21.71 33.54 11.64
N ILE A 186 -22.04 34.77 11.23
CA ILE A 186 -21.06 35.83 11.00
C ILE A 186 -21.37 36.96 11.96
N ASP A 187 -20.48 37.17 12.92
CA ASP A 187 -20.66 38.21 13.93
C ASP A 187 -20.61 39.60 13.28
N PRO A 188 -21.66 40.43 13.44
CA PRO A 188 -21.77 41.71 12.73
C PRO A 188 -20.76 42.76 13.19
N LYS A 189 -20.17 42.60 14.39
CA LYS A 189 -19.23 43.56 14.99
C LYS A 189 -17.78 43.21 14.64
N THR A 190 -17.44 41.93 14.71
CA THR A 190 -16.07 41.43 14.51
C THR A 190 -15.83 40.85 13.12
N HIS A 191 -16.90 40.57 12.38
CA HIS A 191 -16.91 39.84 11.11
C HIS A 191 -16.43 38.39 11.22
N GLU A 192 -16.23 37.86 12.44
CA GLU A 192 -15.76 36.49 12.65
C GLU A 192 -16.86 35.47 12.32
N ILE A 193 -16.47 34.38 11.66
CA ILE A 193 -17.37 33.30 11.28
C ILE A 193 -17.28 32.10 12.23
N THR A 194 -18.42 31.51 12.58
CA THR A 194 -18.54 30.24 13.30
C THR A 194 -19.37 29.25 12.48
N PHE A 195 -18.83 28.06 12.26
CA PHE A 195 -19.53 26.98 11.57
C PHE A 195 -20.21 26.04 12.55
N VAL A 196 -21.45 25.70 12.27
CA VAL A 196 -22.25 24.76 13.05
C VAL A 196 -22.87 23.75 12.11
N GLY A 197 -22.87 22.50 12.52
CA GLY A 197 -23.30 21.39 11.69
C GLY A 197 -23.38 20.12 12.50
N ARG A 198 -23.50 19.00 11.80
CA ARG A 198 -23.51 17.68 12.42
C ARG A 198 -22.39 16.80 11.89
N TYR A 199 -22.12 15.75 12.65
CA TYR A 199 -21.30 14.64 12.20
C TYR A 199 -22.20 13.49 11.76
N ASP A 200 -22.18 13.17 10.49
CA ASP A 200 -22.92 12.06 9.90
C ASP A 200 -21.94 10.91 9.60
N PRO A 201 -22.01 9.80 10.36
CA PRO A 201 -21.08 8.68 10.20
C PRO A 201 -21.28 7.90 8.89
N ALA A 202 -22.37 8.14 8.15
CA ALA A 202 -22.55 7.56 6.82
C ALA A 202 -21.50 8.07 5.81
N TYR A 203 -20.88 9.22 6.10
CA TYR A 203 -19.79 9.76 5.30
C TYR A 203 -18.45 9.56 6.02
N ASN A 204 -17.62 8.66 5.48
CA ASN A 204 -16.30 8.36 6.02
C ASN A 204 -15.26 9.45 5.68
N THR A 205 -15.57 10.72 5.97
CA THR A 205 -14.72 11.88 5.63
C THR A 205 -13.80 12.32 6.75
N GLY A 206 -14.11 11.95 8.00
CA GLY A 206 -13.61 12.65 9.17
C GLY A 206 -14.19 14.07 9.27
N PRO A 207 -13.82 14.84 10.29
CA PRO A 207 -14.19 16.26 10.40
C PRO A 207 -13.66 17.05 9.18
N ILE A 208 -14.49 17.91 8.61
CA ILE A 208 -14.12 18.74 7.45
C ILE A 208 -13.64 20.12 7.93
N PRO A 209 -12.44 20.59 7.51
CA PRO A 209 -11.88 21.87 7.93
C PRO A 209 -12.51 23.05 7.15
N TYR A 210 -13.76 23.39 7.45
CA TYR A 210 -14.51 24.45 6.75
C TYR A 210 -13.83 25.82 6.76
N ALA A 211 -13.09 26.17 7.83
CA ALA A 211 -12.36 27.43 7.93
C ALA A 211 -11.24 27.55 6.89
N ASP A 212 -10.41 26.52 6.71
CA ASP A 212 -9.36 26.51 5.68
C ASP A 212 -9.95 26.54 4.26
N LEU A 213 -11.06 25.81 4.04
CA LEU A 213 -11.77 25.82 2.76
C LEU A 213 -12.29 27.24 2.44
N LEU A 214 -12.91 27.90 3.43
CA LEU A 214 -13.47 29.25 3.25
C LEU A 214 -12.37 30.28 3.04
N GLN A 215 -11.27 30.21 3.79
CA GLN A 215 -10.14 31.11 3.61
C GLN A 215 -9.61 31.06 2.16
N THR A 216 -9.49 29.86 1.61
CA THR A 216 -9.08 29.66 0.21
C THR A 216 -10.13 30.19 -0.77
N ALA A 217 -11.41 29.91 -0.54
CA ALA A 217 -12.52 30.34 -1.39
C ALA A 217 -12.77 31.86 -1.38
N LEU A 218 -12.53 32.54 -0.26
CA LEU A 218 -12.61 34.01 -0.19
C LEU A 218 -11.52 34.67 -1.04
N ALA A 219 -10.30 34.13 -1.00
CA ALA A 219 -9.20 34.61 -1.83
C ALA A 219 -9.38 34.24 -3.30
N ASN A 220 -9.93 33.06 -3.58
CA ASN A 220 -10.12 32.54 -4.93
C ASN A 220 -11.55 32.00 -5.13
N PRO A 221 -12.53 32.89 -5.37
CA PRO A 221 -13.95 32.52 -5.38
C PRO A 221 -14.40 31.76 -6.63
N TYR A 222 -13.56 31.68 -7.66
CA TYR A 222 -13.86 30.98 -8.91
C TYR A 222 -12.86 29.86 -9.19
N PRO A 223 -12.71 28.87 -8.31
CA PRO A 223 -11.70 27.84 -8.45
C PRO A 223 -12.10 26.79 -9.49
N SER A 224 -11.12 26.31 -10.26
CA SER A 224 -11.27 25.13 -11.11
C SER A 224 -10.01 24.29 -11.10
N PHE A 225 -10.17 23.02 -11.44
CA PHE A 225 -9.12 22.03 -11.50
C PHE A 225 -9.36 21.11 -12.67
N SER A 226 -8.31 20.61 -13.31
CA SER A 226 -8.39 19.58 -14.36
C SER A 226 -7.20 18.63 -14.31
N LEU A 227 -7.44 17.37 -14.68
CA LEU A 227 -6.38 16.39 -14.96
C LEU A 227 -6.14 16.34 -16.47
N GLU A 228 -5.05 16.96 -16.90
CA GLU A 228 -4.74 17.13 -18.32
C GLU A 228 -3.68 16.12 -18.77
N PRO A 229 -3.91 15.34 -19.85
CA PRO A 229 -2.87 14.46 -20.40
C PRO A 229 -1.63 15.23 -20.84
N THR A 230 -0.44 14.77 -20.44
CA THR A 230 0.80 15.38 -20.92
C THR A 230 0.98 15.16 -22.43
N LYS A 231 1.78 16.00 -23.09
CA LYS A 231 2.11 15.82 -24.51
C LYS A 231 2.71 14.44 -24.79
N GLN A 232 3.62 13.98 -23.92
CA GLN A 232 4.25 12.65 -24.03
C GLN A 232 3.20 11.53 -23.89
N SER A 233 2.24 11.68 -22.97
CA SER A 233 1.13 10.74 -22.85
C SER A 233 0.32 10.72 -24.14
N ARG A 234 -0.13 11.85 -24.68
CA ARG A 234 -0.87 11.86 -25.97
C ARG A 234 -0.12 11.20 -27.12
N GLU A 235 1.20 11.38 -27.21
CA GLU A 235 2.03 10.70 -28.21
C GLU A 235 2.12 9.19 -27.97
N THR A 236 2.31 8.78 -26.71
CA THR A 236 2.36 7.37 -26.31
C THR A 236 1.03 6.67 -26.59
N PHE A 237 -0.09 7.35 -26.39
CA PHE A 237 -1.42 6.85 -26.72
C PHE A 237 -1.51 6.47 -28.21
N ASN A 238 -1.20 7.41 -29.10
CA ASN A 238 -1.27 7.18 -30.54
C ASN A 238 -0.31 6.06 -31.01
N GLN A 239 0.77 5.81 -30.26
CA GLN A 239 1.68 4.69 -30.54
C GLN A 239 1.09 3.36 -30.09
N VAL A 240 0.57 3.29 -28.86
CA VAL A 240 -0.04 2.07 -28.31
C VAL A 240 -1.25 1.66 -29.13
N ASP A 241 -2.10 2.60 -29.53
CA ASP A 241 -3.28 2.36 -30.38
C ASP A 241 -2.89 1.62 -31.68
N LYS A 242 -1.89 2.15 -32.40
CA LYS A 242 -1.34 1.50 -33.61
C LYS A 242 -0.71 0.13 -33.34
N MET A 243 -0.06 -0.05 -32.19
CA MET A 243 0.52 -1.35 -31.82
C MET A 243 -0.57 -2.37 -31.51
N VAL A 244 -1.65 -1.96 -30.87
CA VAL A 244 -2.80 -2.82 -30.61
C VAL A 244 -3.46 -3.23 -31.93
N ASP A 245 -3.68 -2.29 -32.85
CA ASP A 245 -4.23 -2.61 -34.18
C ASP A 245 -3.33 -3.60 -34.93
N ALA A 246 -2.02 -3.40 -34.90
CA ALA A 246 -1.06 -4.31 -35.53
C ALA A 246 -1.03 -5.70 -34.88
N ASP A 247 -1.21 -5.78 -33.55
CA ASP A 247 -1.35 -7.05 -32.85
C ASP A 247 -2.64 -7.77 -33.27
N ILE A 248 -3.77 -7.05 -33.35
CA ILE A 248 -5.07 -7.58 -33.80
C ILE A 248 -4.95 -8.16 -35.22
N ASP A 249 -4.25 -7.50 -36.13
CA ASP A 249 -4.02 -8.01 -37.48
C ASP A 249 -3.20 -9.32 -37.48
N ARG A 250 -2.19 -9.41 -36.60
CA ARG A 250 -1.32 -10.59 -36.46
C ARG A 250 -1.98 -11.77 -35.75
N MET A 251 -3.07 -11.55 -35.01
CA MET A 251 -3.80 -12.62 -34.32
C MET A 251 -4.49 -13.64 -35.24
N SER A 252 -4.46 -13.41 -36.57
CA SER A 252 -4.73 -14.44 -37.57
C SER A 252 -3.82 -15.68 -37.42
N ASP A 253 -2.60 -15.52 -36.89
CA ASP A 253 -1.69 -16.62 -36.56
C ASP A 253 -1.98 -17.17 -35.15
N PRO A 254 -2.44 -18.44 -35.01
CA PRO A 254 -2.72 -19.06 -33.72
C PRO A 254 -1.51 -19.11 -32.78
N ASN A 255 -0.29 -19.25 -33.31
CA ASN A 255 0.92 -19.31 -32.48
C ASN A 255 1.23 -17.97 -31.86
N TYR A 256 1.20 -16.91 -32.68
CA TYR A 256 1.37 -15.54 -32.21
C TYR A 256 0.30 -15.19 -31.17
N CYS A 257 -0.95 -15.55 -31.45
CA CYS A 257 -2.06 -15.31 -30.54
C CYS A 257 -1.87 -15.99 -29.18
N ASN A 258 -1.43 -17.25 -29.16
CA ASN A 258 -1.14 -17.97 -27.92
C ASN A 258 0.01 -17.33 -27.14
N GLN A 259 1.08 -16.92 -27.82
CA GLN A 259 2.22 -16.25 -27.17
C GLN A 259 1.79 -14.91 -26.56
N TRP A 260 0.97 -14.14 -27.28
CA TRP A 260 0.44 -12.87 -26.80
C TRP A 260 -0.45 -13.07 -25.56
N ALA A 261 -1.36 -14.04 -25.59
CA ALA A 261 -2.23 -14.37 -24.46
C ALA A 261 -1.44 -14.82 -23.22
N GLN A 262 -0.42 -15.67 -23.42
CA GLN A 262 0.47 -16.09 -22.33
C GLN A 262 1.25 -14.92 -21.74
N LYS A 263 1.71 -13.98 -22.56
CA LYS A 263 2.37 -12.76 -22.08
C LYS A 263 1.44 -11.94 -21.19
N LEU A 264 0.19 -11.70 -21.62
CA LEU A 264 -0.80 -10.98 -20.84
C LEU A 264 -1.10 -11.68 -19.51
N LEU A 265 -1.36 -12.99 -19.53
CA LEU A 265 -1.65 -13.76 -18.33
C LEU A 265 -0.47 -13.78 -17.36
N ASN A 266 0.75 -13.92 -17.87
CA ASN A 266 1.95 -13.89 -17.02
C ASN A 266 2.08 -12.54 -16.29
N LEU A 267 1.79 -11.42 -16.97
CA LEU A 267 1.75 -10.11 -16.32
C LEU A 267 0.64 -10.05 -15.27
N LEU A 268 -0.59 -10.40 -15.62
CA LEU A 268 -1.73 -10.32 -14.71
C LEU A 268 -1.56 -11.21 -13.48
N ILE A 269 -0.93 -12.37 -13.61
CA ILE A 269 -0.84 -13.38 -12.55
C ILE A 269 0.41 -13.22 -11.68
N TYR A 270 1.57 -12.95 -12.28
CA TYR A 270 2.85 -13.00 -11.60
C TYR A 270 3.47 -11.63 -11.32
N ASP A 271 3.02 -10.56 -11.98
CA ASP A 271 3.53 -9.22 -11.70
C ASP A 271 2.83 -8.61 -10.49
N ASN A 272 3.59 -8.48 -9.40
CA ASN A 272 3.07 -7.94 -8.15
C ASN A 272 2.68 -6.45 -8.23
N SER A 273 3.09 -5.68 -9.25
CA SER A 273 2.60 -4.30 -9.39
C SER A 273 1.17 -4.24 -9.92
N LEU A 274 0.69 -5.29 -10.59
CA LEU A 274 -0.60 -5.32 -11.28
C LEU A 274 -1.73 -5.91 -10.42
N GLN A 275 -1.72 -5.68 -9.10
CA GLN A 275 -2.72 -6.29 -8.19
C GLN A 275 -4.15 -5.86 -8.49
N ALA A 276 -4.38 -4.62 -8.91
CA ALA A 276 -5.72 -4.15 -9.26
C ALA A 276 -6.26 -4.90 -10.49
N ASP A 277 -5.45 -4.98 -11.55
CA ASP A 277 -5.80 -5.71 -12.77
C ASP A 277 -5.91 -7.22 -12.53
N ASN A 278 -5.06 -7.79 -11.67
CA ASN A 278 -5.20 -9.17 -11.20
C ASN A 278 -6.58 -9.40 -10.55
N ARG A 279 -7.00 -8.52 -9.62
CA ARG A 279 -8.32 -8.64 -8.98
C ARG A 279 -9.46 -8.54 -10.00
N ARG A 280 -9.39 -7.60 -10.94
CA ARG A 280 -10.38 -7.46 -12.01
C ARG A 280 -10.45 -8.71 -12.89
N PHE A 281 -9.30 -9.26 -13.28
CA PHE A 281 -9.20 -10.49 -14.06
C PHE A 281 -9.84 -11.69 -13.33
N PHE A 282 -9.46 -11.92 -12.06
CA PHE A 282 -10.03 -13.01 -11.26
C PHE A 282 -11.53 -12.82 -11.03
N ARG A 283 -12.00 -11.58 -10.81
CA ARG A 283 -13.43 -11.29 -10.69
C ARG A 283 -14.20 -11.65 -11.95
N ASN A 284 -13.72 -11.17 -13.11
CA ASN A 284 -14.37 -11.42 -14.40
C ASN A 284 -14.41 -12.92 -14.72
N CYS A 285 -13.32 -13.64 -14.43
CA CYS A 285 -13.26 -15.08 -14.60
C CYS A 285 -14.19 -15.83 -13.63
N ALA A 286 -14.26 -15.41 -12.37
CA ALA A 286 -15.09 -16.05 -11.35
C ALA A 286 -16.59 -15.90 -11.68
N GLU A 287 -17.01 -14.70 -12.08
CA GLU A 287 -18.38 -14.43 -12.56
C GLU A 287 -18.74 -15.30 -13.76
N ALA A 288 -17.83 -15.42 -14.74
CA ALA A 288 -18.02 -16.28 -15.90
C ALA A 288 -18.16 -17.78 -15.56
N LEU A 289 -17.50 -18.22 -14.49
CA LEU A 289 -17.48 -19.60 -13.99
C LEU A 289 -18.59 -19.89 -12.97
N GLY A 290 -19.33 -18.89 -12.50
CA GLY A 290 -20.36 -19.05 -11.46
C GLY A 290 -19.80 -19.39 -10.07
N ILE A 291 -18.59 -18.94 -9.75
CA ILE A 291 -17.93 -19.11 -8.44
C ILE A 291 -17.48 -17.74 -7.89
N THR A 292 -17.04 -17.67 -6.64
CA THR A 292 -16.53 -16.41 -6.07
C THR A 292 -15.06 -16.15 -6.47
N PRO A 293 -14.59 -14.89 -6.48
CA PRO A 293 -13.19 -14.59 -6.77
C PRO A 293 -12.19 -15.28 -5.83
N ASP A 294 -12.54 -15.44 -4.55
CA ASP A 294 -11.71 -16.13 -3.56
C ASP A 294 -11.66 -17.64 -3.80
N GLU A 295 -12.80 -18.25 -4.17
CA GLU A 295 -12.86 -19.66 -4.57
C GLU A 295 -11.99 -19.91 -5.81
N LEU A 296 -12.08 -19.04 -6.82
CA LEU A 296 -11.24 -19.13 -8.02
C LEU A 296 -9.75 -18.96 -7.68
N ARG A 297 -9.40 -17.99 -6.81
CA ARG A 297 -8.02 -17.79 -6.36
C ARG A 297 -7.50 -19.02 -5.63
N ARG A 298 -8.32 -19.64 -4.79
CA ARG A 298 -7.98 -20.85 -4.05
C ARG A 298 -7.77 -22.05 -4.97
N LEU A 299 -8.63 -22.24 -5.98
CA LEU A 299 -8.42 -23.23 -7.05
C LEU A 299 -7.08 -23.02 -7.76
N TYR A 300 -6.82 -21.78 -8.17
CA TYR A 300 -5.57 -21.42 -8.84
C TYR A 300 -4.34 -21.70 -7.97
N GLU A 301 -4.31 -21.19 -6.74
CA GLU A 301 -3.17 -21.36 -5.83
C GLU A 301 -2.94 -22.82 -5.47
N GLY A 302 -3.99 -23.63 -5.37
CA GLY A 302 -3.90 -25.08 -5.22
C GLY A 302 -3.28 -25.74 -6.45
N ALA A 303 -3.74 -25.37 -7.65
CA ALA A 303 -3.25 -25.93 -8.92
C ALA A 303 -1.75 -25.63 -9.17
N VAL A 304 -1.27 -24.45 -8.77
CA VAL A 304 0.16 -24.08 -8.88
C VAL A 304 1.00 -24.51 -7.67
N GLY A 305 0.42 -25.26 -6.73
CA GLY A 305 1.14 -25.80 -5.56
C GLY A 305 1.55 -24.74 -4.52
N LYS A 306 0.97 -23.55 -4.55
CA LYS A 306 1.23 -22.48 -3.55
C LYS A 306 0.56 -22.76 -2.22
N ILE A 307 -0.60 -23.41 -2.25
CA ILE A 307 -1.34 -23.85 -1.07
C ILE A 307 -1.70 -25.32 -1.23
N ASN A 308 -1.77 -26.04 -0.11
CA ASN A 308 -2.33 -27.38 -0.11
C ASN A 308 -3.86 -27.28 0.00
N VAL A 309 -4.57 -27.61 -1.08
CA VAL A 309 -6.04 -27.72 -1.08
C VAL A 309 -6.38 -29.21 -0.93
N PRO A 310 -7.09 -29.61 0.14
CA PRO A 310 -7.59 -30.97 0.28
C PRO A 310 -8.36 -31.44 -0.96
N ASN A 311 -8.15 -32.69 -1.39
CA ASN A 311 -8.78 -33.23 -2.62
C ASN A 311 -10.31 -33.12 -2.59
N ASN A 312 -10.94 -33.33 -1.43
CA ASN A 312 -12.39 -33.19 -1.28
C ASN A 312 -12.86 -31.74 -1.55
N GLU A 313 -12.14 -30.75 -1.00
CA GLU A 313 -12.40 -29.33 -1.23
C GLU A 313 -12.19 -28.97 -2.71
N LEU A 314 -11.10 -29.44 -3.32
CA LEU A 314 -10.80 -29.23 -4.74
C LEU A 314 -11.95 -29.74 -5.63
N PHE A 315 -12.41 -30.97 -5.41
CA PHE A 315 -13.51 -31.55 -6.19
C PHE A 315 -14.85 -30.84 -5.96
N GLN A 316 -15.13 -30.35 -4.74
CA GLN A 316 -16.32 -29.53 -4.48
C GLN A 316 -16.29 -28.18 -5.22
N LEU A 317 -15.13 -27.51 -5.23
CA LEU A 317 -14.94 -26.26 -5.96
C LEU A 317 -15.07 -26.47 -7.47
N VAL A 318 -14.48 -27.55 -8.00
CA VAL A 318 -14.63 -27.94 -9.42
C VAL A 318 -16.08 -28.28 -9.73
N ALA A 319 -16.81 -28.97 -8.85
CA ALA A 319 -18.23 -29.24 -9.04
C ALA A 319 -19.07 -27.95 -9.11
N LYS A 320 -18.80 -26.98 -8.21
CA LYS A 320 -19.47 -25.67 -8.23
C LYS A 320 -19.23 -24.93 -9.55
N LEU A 321 -17.98 -24.94 -10.01
CA LEU A 321 -17.58 -24.42 -11.32
C LEU A 321 -18.36 -25.11 -12.46
N MET A 322 -18.41 -26.45 -12.46
CA MET A 322 -19.12 -27.22 -13.49
C MET A 322 -20.62 -26.87 -13.54
N ARG A 323 -21.26 -26.65 -12.39
CA ARG A 323 -22.65 -26.14 -12.36
C ARG A 323 -22.74 -24.74 -12.95
N GLY A 324 -21.83 -23.84 -12.58
CA GLY A 324 -21.82 -22.46 -13.06
C GLY A 324 -21.66 -22.33 -14.58
N ILE A 325 -20.90 -23.20 -15.22
CA ILE A 325 -20.76 -23.25 -16.69
C ILE A 325 -21.87 -24.05 -17.40
N GLY A 326 -22.86 -24.54 -16.66
CA GLY A 326 -24.03 -25.24 -17.20
C GLY A 326 -23.83 -26.73 -17.46
N SER A 327 -22.98 -27.41 -16.70
CA SER A 327 -22.78 -28.88 -16.73
C SER A 327 -23.05 -29.52 -15.37
N PRO A 328 -24.31 -29.56 -14.90
CA PRO A 328 -24.66 -30.15 -13.60
C PRO A 328 -24.32 -31.65 -13.51
N SER A 329 -24.46 -32.41 -14.60
CA SER A 329 -24.11 -33.83 -14.62
C SER A 329 -22.62 -34.10 -14.43
N ALA A 330 -21.75 -33.24 -14.96
CA ALA A 330 -20.30 -33.35 -14.71
C ALA A 330 -19.97 -32.94 -13.26
N ALA A 331 -20.70 -31.96 -12.71
CA ALA A 331 -20.56 -31.56 -11.31
C ALA A 331 -20.90 -32.70 -10.34
N ASP A 332 -21.96 -33.46 -10.62
CA ASP A 332 -22.36 -34.59 -9.77
C ASP A 332 -21.29 -35.70 -9.77
N GLY A 333 -20.65 -35.95 -10.92
CA GLY A 333 -19.47 -36.83 -11.00
C GLY A 333 -18.27 -36.32 -10.20
N MET A 334 -18.03 -35.00 -10.16
CA MET A 334 -16.99 -34.39 -9.33
C MET A 334 -17.32 -34.50 -7.83
N LEU A 335 -18.60 -34.37 -7.44
CA LEU A 335 -19.02 -34.57 -6.06
C LEU A 335 -18.85 -36.02 -5.60
N ALA A 336 -19.03 -37.00 -6.49
CA ALA A 336 -18.72 -38.39 -6.20
C ALA A 336 -17.23 -38.61 -5.86
N LEU A 337 -16.31 -37.89 -6.54
CA LEU A 337 -14.88 -37.88 -6.19
C LEU A 337 -14.63 -37.18 -4.84
N ALA A 338 -15.39 -36.12 -4.54
CA ALA A 338 -15.27 -35.36 -3.29
C ALA A 338 -15.72 -36.15 -2.05
N ALA A 339 -16.66 -37.08 -2.21
CA ALA A 339 -17.17 -37.92 -1.13
C ALA A 339 -16.09 -38.83 -0.52
N GLY A 340 -15.01 -39.11 -1.27
CA GLY A 340 -13.95 -40.02 -0.85
C GLY A 340 -14.43 -41.47 -0.77
N GLY A 341 -13.68 -42.31 -0.06
CA GLY A 341 -13.92 -43.75 0.05
C GLY A 341 -12.86 -44.58 -0.65
N THR A 342 -13.12 -45.89 -0.77
CA THR A 342 -12.25 -46.77 -1.56
C THR A 342 -12.35 -46.45 -3.06
N PRO A 343 -11.35 -46.78 -3.89
CA PRO A 343 -11.44 -46.59 -5.34
C PRO A 343 -12.71 -47.20 -5.95
N GLU A 344 -13.14 -48.36 -5.44
CA GLU A 344 -14.36 -49.03 -5.85
C GLU A 344 -15.63 -48.26 -5.44
N GLU A 345 -15.70 -47.75 -4.20
CA GLU A 345 -16.80 -46.89 -3.73
C GLU A 345 -16.90 -45.59 -4.55
N ILE A 346 -15.77 -44.96 -4.84
CA ILE A 346 -15.71 -43.75 -5.67
C ILE A 346 -16.27 -44.02 -7.07
N LEU A 347 -15.83 -45.10 -7.73
CA LEU A 347 -16.28 -45.45 -9.07
C LEU A 347 -17.78 -45.84 -9.09
N ARG A 348 -18.27 -46.49 -8.03
CA ARG A 348 -19.70 -46.77 -7.87
C ARG A 348 -20.52 -45.49 -7.69
N ASN A 349 -20.07 -44.58 -6.82
CA ASN A 349 -20.72 -43.28 -6.62
C ASN A 349 -20.74 -42.46 -7.93
N MET A 350 -19.66 -42.52 -8.72
CA MET A 350 -19.62 -41.91 -10.06
C MET A 350 -20.62 -42.58 -11.00
N ALA A 351 -20.72 -43.91 -10.98
CA ALA A 351 -21.68 -44.64 -11.80
C ALA A 351 -23.13 -44.28 -11.45
N GLU A 352 -23.43 -44.12 -10.16
CA GLU A 352 -24.72 -43.64 -9.68
C GLU A 352 -24.99 -42.20 -10.13
N ALA A 353 -24.01 -41.29 -9.96
CA ALA A 353 -24.11 -39.89 -10.39
C ALA A 353 -24.34 -39.74 -11.90
N PHE A 354 -23.76 -40.62 -12.72
CA PHE A 354 -23.94 -40.61 -14.17
C PHE A 354 -25.14 -41.40 -14.68
N GLY A 355 -25.86 -42.12 -13.81
CA GLY A 355 -26.98 -42.97 -14.18
C GLY A 355 -26.59 -44.25 -14.94
N ILE A 356 -25.36 -44.74 -14.73
CA ILE A 356 -24.79 -45.93 -15.40
C ILE A 356 -24.62 -47.12 -14.44
N THR A 357 -25.30 -47.11 -13.29
CA THR A 357 -25.22 -48.17 -12.26
C THR A 357 -25.41 -49.57 -12.84
N ALA A 358 -26.35 -49.77 -13.76
CA ALA A 358 -26.58 -51.07 -14.38
C ALA A 358 -25.37 -51.62 -15.16
N GLN A 359 -24.59 -50.75 -15.80
CA GLN A 359 -23.37 -51.12 -16.54
C GLN A 359 -22.23 -51.44 -15.58
N TYR A 360 -22.15 -50.70 -14.47
CA TYR A 360 -21.20 -50.96 -13.40
C TYR A 360 -21.48 -52.31 -12.71
N GLU A 361 -22.73 -52.60 -12.35
CA GLU A 361 -23.16 -53.89 -11.78
C GLU A 361 -22.96 -55.05 -12.75
N GLU A 362 -22.98 -54.81 -14.07
CA GLU A 362 -22.61 -55.82 -15.06
C GLU A 362 -21.12 -56.17 -15.01
N LEU A 363 -20.24 -55.18 -14.78
CA LEU A 363 -18.81 -55.42 -14.57
C LEU A 363 -18.55 -56.21 -13.30
N GLU A 364 -19.26 -55.92 -12.21
CA GLU A 364 -19.15 -56.67 -10.94
C GLU A 364 -19.56 -58.15 -11.10
N ARG A 365 -20.54 -58.42 -11.97
CA ARG A 365 -20.98 -59.78 -12.28
C ARG A 365 -20.02 -60.54 -13.19
N LYS A 366 -19.08 -59.86 -13.86
CA LYS A 366 -18.02 -60.51 -14.65
C LYS A 366 -16.94 -61.01 -13.69
N ASN A 367 -16.52 -62.26 -13.86
CA ASN A 367 -15.53 -62.91 -13.01
C ASN A 367 -14.08 -62.42 -13.30
N LEU A 368 -13.87 -61.10 -13.21
CA LEU A 368 -12.62 -60.39 -13.47
C LEU A 368 -11.71 -60.42 -12.24
N SER A 369 -10.39 -60.31 -12.42
CA SER A 369 -9.50 -60.05 -11.30
C SER A 369 -9.76 -58.64 -10.73
N ALA A 370 -9.41 -58.39 -9.46
CA ALA A 370 -9.62 -57.08 -8.84
C ALA A 370 -8.91 -55.94 -9.60
N GLU A 371 -7.76 -56.21 -10.22
CA GLU A 371 -7.04 -55.25 -11.05
C GLU A 371 -7.74 -55.00 -12.39
N GLN A 372 -8.21 -56.05 -13.06
CA GLN A 372 -8.97 -55.94 -14.30
C GLN A 372 -10.31 -55.23 -14.11
N PHE A 373 -11.00 -55.52 -13.01
CA PHE A 373 -12.22 -54.82 -12.63
C PHE A 373 -11.99 -53.32 -12.45
N ARG A 374 -10.95 -52.92 -11.69
CA ARG A 374 -10.61 -51.50 -11.51
C ARG A 374 -10.32 -50.80 -12.84
N VAL A 375 -9.54 -51.41 -13.73
CA VAL A 375 -9.24 -50.83 -15.05
C VAL A 375 -10.51 -50.64 -15.86
N GLU A 376 -11.38 -51.64 -15.95
CA GLU A 376 -12.62 -51.54 -16.72
C GLU A 376 -13.64 -50.58 -16.08
N ALA A 377 -13.70 -50.50 -14.76
CA ALA A 377 -14.54 -49.54 -14.03
C ALA A 377 -14.06 -48.10 -14.23
N ILE A 378 -12.74 -47.85 -14.24
CA ILE A 378 -12.16 -46.53 -14.58
C ILE A 378 -12.46 -46.19 -16.03
N ILE A 379 -12.27 -47.13 -16.96
CA ILE A 379 -12.62 -46.94 -18.38
C ILE A 379 -14.09 -46.51 -18.50
N LEU A 380 -15.02 -47.19 -17.82
CA LEU A 380 -16.44 -46.87 -17.86
C LEU A 380 -16.72 -45.45 -17.34
N CYS A 381 -16.28 -45.13 -16.12
CA CYS A 381 -16.62 -43.87 -15.45
C CYS A 381 -15.94 -42.65 -16.10
N ILE A 382 -14.66 -42.77 -16.47
CA ILE A 382 -13.91 -41.67 -17.11
C ILE A 382 -14.38 -41.46 -18.55
N SER A 383 -14.76 -42.51 -19.27
CA SER A 383 -15.38 -42.35 -20.60
C SER A 383 -16.71 -41.60 -20.51
N GLU A 384 -17.55 -41.89 -19.53
CA GLU A 384 -18.78 -41.12 -19.31
C GLU A 384 -18.49 -39.67 -18.94
N MET A 385 -17.49 -39.41 -18.08
CA MET A 385 -17.06 -38.05 -17.78
C MET A 385 -16.59 -37.30 -19.04
N CYS A 386 -15.77 -37.93 -19.90
CA CYS A 386 -15.38 -37.39 -21.20
C CYS A 386 -16.61 -37.04 -22.07
N ARG A 387 -17.62 -37.91 -22.11
CA ARG A 387 -18.89 -37.63 -22.83
C ARG A 387 -19.64 -36.45 -22.24
N LYS A 388 -19.65 -36.27 -20.90
CA LYS A 388 -20.23 -35.07 -20.25
C LYS A 388 -19.48 -33.79 -20.60
N PHE A 389 -18.21 -33.89 -21.00
CA PHE A 389 -17.42 -32.80 -21.57
C PHE A 389 -17.52 -32.67 -23.10
N GLU A 390 -18.52 -33.31 -23.73
CA GLU A 390 -18.73 -33.29 -25.19
C GLU A 390 -17.57 -33.88 -26.01
N ALA A 391 -16.78 -34.79 -25.42
CA ALA A 391 -15.65 -35.39 -26.10
C ALA A 391 -16.08 -36.29 -27.28
N PRO A 392 -15.36 -36.28 -28.41
CA PRO A 392 -15.66 -37.14 -29.55
C PRO A 392 -15.46 -38.62 -29.21
N GLU A 393 -16.45 -39.45 -29.53
CA GLU A 393 -16.44 -40.89 -29.23
C GLU A 393 -15.24 -41.61 -29.86
N SER A 394 -14.77 -41.16 -31.04
CA SER A 394 -13.56 -41.70 -31.69
C SER A 394 -12.29 -41.49 -30.86
N GLY A 395 -12.16 -40.36 -30.17
CA GLY A 395 -11.04 -40.06 -29.28
C GLY A 395 -11.04 -40.94 -28.03
N ILE A 396 -12.23 -41.15 -27.45
CA ILE A 396 -12.43 -42.05 -26.31
C ILE A 396 -12.07 -43.49 -26.72
N GLN A 397 -12.64 -43.99 -27.82
CA GLN A 397 -12.45 -45.37 -28.28
C GLN A 397 -10.99 -45.69 -28.64
N SER A 398 -10.28 -44.74 -29.26
CA SER A 398 -8.85 -44.89 -29.59
C SER A 398 -8.02 -45.18 -28.33
N ARG A 399 -8.23 -44.39 -27.28
CA ARG A 399 -7.52 -44.53 -26.00
C ARG A 399 -7.93 -45.78 -25.24
N VAL A 400 -9.23 -46.09 -25.18
CA VAL A 400 -9.73 -47.33 -24.57
C VAL A 400 -9.13 -48.55 -25.26
N SER A 401 -9.01 -48.54 -26.58
CA SER A 401 -8.39 -49.64 -27.34
C SER A 401 -6.89 -49.76 -27.04
N ALA A 402 -6.17 -48.64 -26.95
CA ALA A 402 -4.76 -48.60 -26.55
C ALA A 402 -4.53 -49.15 -25.12
N ILE A 403 -5.42 -48.81 -24.18
CA ILE A 403 -5.38 -49.32 -22.81
C ILE A 403 -5.64 -50.84 -22.78
N ARG A 404 -6.71 -51.30 -23.44
CA ARG A 404 -7.08 -52.73 -23.47
C ARG A 404 -6.06 -53.61 -24.21
N SER A 405 -5.29 -53.05 -25.14
CA SER A 405 -4.18 -53.73 -25.80
C SER A 405 -2.88 -53.73 -24.97
N GLY A 406 -2.86 -53.06 -23.81
CA GLY A 406 -1.67 -52.91 -22.97
C GLY A 406 -0.61 -51.96 -23.53
N SER A 407 -0.93 -51.21 -24.60
CA SER A 407 0.01 -50.27 -25.22
C SER A 407 0.09 -48.93 -24.48
N GLN A 408 -0.89 -48.59 -23.63
CA GLN A 408 -0.95 -47.35 -22.84
C GLN A 408 -1.56 -47.60 -21.44
N SER A 409 -1.26 -46.72 -20.48
CA SER A 409 -1.87 -46.75 -19.14
C SER A 409 -3.24 -46.04 -19.12
N VAL A 410 -4.02 -46.32 -18.08
CA VAL A 410 -5.31 -45.66 -17.82
C VAL A 410 -5.18 -44.14 -17.66
N ASP A 411 -4.02 -43.66 -17.21
CA ASP A 411 -3.70 -42.23 -17.09
C ASP A 411 -3.89 -41.50 -18.42
N THR A 412 -3.65 -42.15 -19.55
CA THR A 412 -3.85 -41.53 -20.87
C THR A 412 -5.31 -41.15 -21.14
N LEU A 413 -6.28 -41.87 -20.56
CA LEU A 413 -7.70 -41.53 -20.65
C LEU A 413 -8.07 -40.41 -19.65
N ILE A 414 -7.43 -40.39 -18.49
CA ILE A 414 -7.59 -39.32 -17.48
C ILE A 414 -7.02 -37.99 -18.01
N ASP A 415 -5.84 -38.02 -18.62
CA ASP A 415 -5.24 -36.85 -19.28
C ASP A 415 -6.14 -36.32 -20.40
N TYR A 416 -6.74 -37.22 -21.17
CA TYR A 416 -7.69 -36.86 -22.21
C TYR A 416 -8.94 -36.20 -21.63
N MET A 417 -9.50 -36.76 -20.55
CA MET A 417 -10.60 -36.13 -19.82
C MET A 417 -10.23 -34.71 -19.37
N GLY A 418 -9.03 -34.50 -18.83
CA GLY A 418 -8.53 -33.17 -18.44
C GLY A 418 -8.46 -32.19 -19.61
N GLN A 419 -7.98 -32.65 -20.78
CA GLN A 419 -7.96 -31.85 -22.01
C GLN A 419 -9.37 -31.45 -22.46
N GLN A 420 -10.30 -32.42 -22.49
CA GLN A 420 -11.68 -32.19 -22.90
C GLN A 420 -12.43 -31.28 -21.92
N MET A 421 -12.15 -31.39 -20.62
CA MET A 421 -12.67 -30.48 -19.61
C MET A 421 -12.22 -29.03 -19.85
N SER A 422 -10.95 -28.81 -20.16
CA SER A 422 -10.40 -27.48 -20.48
C SER A 422 -11.05 -26.89 -21.74
N GLU A 423 -11.20 -27.69 -22.80
CA GLU A 423 -11.89 -27.30 -24.03
C GLU A 423 -13.37 -26.95 -23.77
N PHE A 424 -14.05 -27.76 -22.95
CA PHE A 424 -15.44 -27.54 -22.57
C PHE A 424 -15.62 -26.22 -21.81
N ILE A 425 -14.75 -25.94 -20.82
CA ILE A 425 -14.76 -24.67 -20.07
C ILE A 425 -14.49 -23.49 -20.99
N SER A 426 -13.47 -23.58 -21.85
CA SER A 426 -13.15 -22.52 -22.80
C SER A 426 -14.33 -22.22 -23.75
N LYS A 427 -15.01 -23.26 -24.25
CA LYS A 427 -16.18 -23.14 -25.13
C LYS A 427 -17.40 -22.51 -24.42
N ARG A 428 -17.66 -22.88 -23.16
CA ARG A 428 -18.88 -22.49 -22.42
C ARG A 428 -18.71 -21.16 -21.66
N ALA A 429 -17.54 -20.90 -21.11
CA ALA A 429 -17.27 -19.76 -20.23
C ALA A 429 -16.22 -18.80 -20.78
N GLY A 430 -15.36 -19.23 -21.71
CA GLY A 430 -14.23 -18.43 -22.19
C GLY A 430 -14.61 -17.03 -22.68
N ARG A 431 -15.64 -16.94 -23.54
CA ARG A 431 -16.17 -15.65 -23.99
C ARG A 431 -16.59 -14.76 -22.83
N LYS A 432 -17.26 -15.32 -21.82
CA LYS A 432 -17.69 -14.57 -20.63
C LYS A 432 -16.51 -14.15 -19.75
N MET A 433 -15.45 -14.96 -19.66
CA MET A 433 -14.25 -14.66 -18.87
C MET A 433 -13.50 -13.42 -19.36
N ILE A 434 -13.62 -13.10 -20.65
CA ILE A 434 -12.91 -11.98 -21.27
C ILE A 434 -13.85 -10.81 -21.55
N ASN A 435 -15.14 -11.06 -21.83
CA ASN A 435 -16.10 -9.99 -22.02
C ASN A 435 -16.21 -9.13 -20.74
N GLY A 436 -16.05 -7.82 -20.86
CA GLY A 436 -16.00 -6.88 -19.73
C GLY A 436 -14.65 -6.78 -19.03
N LEU A 437 -13.61 -7.53 -19.46
CA LEU A 437 -12.29 -7.44 -18.84
C LEU A 437 -11.67 -6.07 -19.12
N VAL A 438 -11.39 -5.33 -18.05
CA VAL A 438 -10.74 -4.01 -18.11
C VAL A 438 -9.26 -4.15 -17.75
N LEU A 439 -8.38 -3.79 -18.69
CA LEU A 439 -6.94 -3.67 -18.47
C LEU A 439 -6.56 -2.22 -18.21
N GLY A 440 -5.94 -1.97 -17.06
CA GLY A 440 -5.42 -0.67 -16.68
C GLY A 440 -4.16 -0.23 -17.43
N PRO A 441 -3.73 1.01 -17.22
CA PRO A 441 -2.64 1.64 -17.97
C PRO A 441 -1.30 0.93 -17.74
N GLU A 442 -1.03 0.43 -16.52
CA GLU A 442 0.22 -0.27 -16.22
C GLU A 442 0.36 -1.59 -16.99
N VAL A 443 -0.75 -2.32 -17.20
CA VAL A 443 -0.77 -3.55 -17.99
C VAL A 443 -0.39 -3.23 -19.44
N LEU A 444 -1.01 -2.21 -20.01
CA LEU A 444 -0.76 -1.79 -21.39
C LEU A 444 0.68 -1.30 -21.57
N SER A 445 1.20 -0.48 -20.65
CA SER A 445 2.58 -0.01 -20.68
C SER A 445 3.59 -1.15 -20.62
N LYS A 446 3.36 -2.16 -19.77
CA LYS A 446 4.24 -3.34 -19.70
C LYS A 446 4.08 -4.26 -20.90
N MET A 447 2.87 -4.43 -21.41
CA MET A 447 2.60 -5.22 -22.62
C MET A 447 3.34 -4.64 -23.83
N TYR A 448 3.31 -3.33 -24.00
CA TYR A 448 3.87 -2.64 -25.17
C TYR A 448 5.26 -2.01 -24.94
N ASN A 449 5.83 -2.16 -23.75
CA ASN A 449 7.10 -1.53 -23.35
C ASN A 449 7.11 0.00 -23.59
N THR A 450 6.02 0.65 -23.22
CA THR A 450 5.84 2.10 -23.32
C THR A 450 5.80 2.74 -21.93
N PRO A 451 6.09 4.05 -21.81
CA PRO A 451 5.92 4.76 -20.55
C PRO A 451 4.48 4.68 -20.04
N ALA A 452 4.30 4.60 -18.71
CA ALA A 452 2.99 4.75 -18.10
C ALA A 452 2.43 6.15 -18.41
N PRO A 453 1.16 6.26 -18.83
CA PRO A 453 0.57 7.55 -19.11
C PRO A 453 0.51 8.40 -17.84
N GLN A 454 0.88 9.66 -17.99
CA GLN A 454 0.79 10.66 -16.94
C GLN A 454 -0.19 11.77 -17.32
N VAL A 455 -0.93 12.23 -16.33
CA VAL A 455 -1.74 13.45 -16.39
C VAL A 455 -1.16 14.48 -15.42
N GLU A 456 -1.14 15.73 -15.83
CA GLU A 456 -0.72 16.88 -15.02
C GLU A 456 -1.91 17.40 -14.21
N LEU A 457 -1.65 17.75 -12.95
CA LEU A 457 -2.62 18.43 -12.10
C LEU A 457 -2.59 19.92 -12.44
N VAL A 458 -3.66 20.41 -13.07
CA VAL A 458 -3.75 21.81 -13.50
C VAL A 458 -4.78 22.54 -12.64
N PHE A 459 -4.32 23.55 -11.92
CA PHE A 459 -5.15 24.37 -11.02
C PHE A 459 -5.37 25.76 -11.64
N TYR A 460 -6.63 26.21 -11.64
CA TYR A 460 -7.05 27.51 -12.14
C TYR A 460 -7.71 28.30 -11.02
N ASN A 461 -7.16 29.48 -10.70
CA ASN A 461 -7.65 30.31 -9.59
C ASN A 461 -7.82 29.48 -8.29
N LEU A 462 -6.82 28.63 -8.02
CA LEU A 462 -6.82 27.70 -6.90
C LEU A 462 -5.36 27.39 -6.56
N PRO A 463 -4.88 27.65 -5.33
CA PRO A 463 -3.53 27.29 -4.94
C PRO A 463 -3.34 25.77 -4.93
N SER A 464 -2.26 25.28 -5.54
CA SER A 464 -1.97 23.84 -5.65
C SER A 464 -1.59 23.19 -4.31
N ASP A 465 -1.26 24.00 -3.30
CA ASP A 465 -0.96 23.56 -1.93
C ASP A 465 -2.14 23.71 -0.97
N SER A 466 -3.34 24.05 -1.47
CA SER A 466 -4.53 24.25 -0.64
C SER A 466 -5.33 22.96 -0.40
N LEU A 467 -6.03 22.89 0.74
CA LEU A 467 -7.01 21.83 1.01
C LEU A 467 -8.14 21.80 -0.01
N LEU A 468 -8.57 22.96 -0.52
CA LEU A 468 -9.59 23.02 -1.57
C LEU A 468 -9.07 22.43 -2.89
N GLY A 469 -7.79 22.65 -3.21
CA GLY A 469 -7.08 21.98 -4.30
C GLY A 469 -7.05 20.46 -4.15
N ASP A 470 -6.78 19.95 -2.95
CA ASP A 470 -6.82 18.51 -2.65
C ASP A 470 -8.22 17.91 -2.84
N VAL A 471 -9.27 18.60 -2.38
CA VAL A 471 -10.67 18.17 -2.57
C VAL A 471 -11.01 18.09 -4.06
N PHE A 472 -10.66 19.10 -4.84
CA PHE A 472 -10.95 19.16 -6.28
C PHE A 472 -10.19 18.06 -7.05
N PHE A 473 -8.90 17.89 -6.75
CA PHE A 473 -8.08 16.83 -7.33
C PHE A 473 -8.66 15.45 -7.05
N LYS A 474 -8.95 15.14 -5.79
CA LYS A 474 -9.42 13.83 -5.37
C LYS A 474 -10.81 13.50 -5.89
N ALA A 475 -11.72 14.48 -5.93
CA ALA A 475 -13.07 14.29 -6.45
C ALA A 475 -13.05 13.95 -7.96
N ASP A 476 -12.24 14.68 -8.73
CA ASP A 476 -12.06 14.44 -10.15
C ASP A 476 -11.30 13.14 -10.45
N TYR A 477 -10.23 12.84 -9.71
CA TYR A 477 -9.54 11.55 -9.80
C TYR A 477 -10.52 10.39 -9.56
N ARG A 478 -11.42 10.54 -8.58
CA ARG A 478 -12.47 9.54 -8.31
C ARG A 478 -13.48 9.44 -9.45
N LEU A 479 -13.94 10.57 -10.00
CA LEU A 479 -14.85 10.60 -11.15
C LEU A 479 -14.28 9.81 -12.33
N LYS A 480 -13.03 10.09 -12.71
CA LYS A 480 -12.36 9.35 -13.79
C LYS A 480 -12.21 7.86 -13.47
N SER A 481 -11.88 7.53 -12.21
CA SER A 481 -11.79 6.14 -11.77
C SER A 481 -13.11 5.37 -11.93
N ILE A 482 -14.26 5.97 -11.57
CA ILE A 482 -15.55 5.28 -11.65
C ILE A 482 -16.10 5.26 -13.07
N CYS A 483 -15.79 6.24 -13.93
CA CYS A 483 -16.16 6.16 -15.34
C CYS A 483 -15.44 5.01 -16.04
N THR A 484 -14.16 4.78 -15.70
CA THR A 484 -13.30 3.82 -16.41
C THR A 484 -13.30 2.42 -15.82
N PHE A 485 -13.31 2.28 -14.49
CA PHE A 485 -13.01 1.01 -13.82
C PHE A 485 -14.18 0.47 -12.99
N PRO A 486 -14.44 -0.86 -13.02
CA PRO A 486 -15.60 -1.46 -12.37
C PRO A 486 -15.45 -1.62 -10.85
N ASP A 487 -14.31 -1.22 -10.26
CA ASP A 487 -13.99 -1.40 -8.83
C ASP A 487 -15.03 -0.77 -7.90
N ALA A 488 -15.78 0.24 -8.37
CA ALA A 488 -16.83 0.87 -7.56
C ALA A 488 -18.00 -0.05 -7.21
N ARG A 489 -18.17 -1.19 -7.91
CA ARG A 489 -19.16 -2.21 -7.55
C ARG A 489 -18.97 -2.81 -6.17
N ASP A 490 -17.74 -2.79 -5.65
CA ASP A 490 -17.43 -3.36 -4.33
C ASP A 490 -18.14 -2.59 -3.21
N LYS A 491 -18.41 -1.30 -3.44
CA LYS A 491 -19.11 -0.42 -2.50
C LYS A 491 -20.53 -0.06 -2.96
N PHE A 492 -20.75 -0.03 -4.28
CA PHE A 492 -22.03 0.33 -4.89
C PHE A 492 -22.38 -0.68 -6.00
N PRO A 493 -23.06 -1.79 -5.69
CA PRO A 493 -23.31 -2.89 -6.64
C PRO A 493 -24.07 -2.49 -7.92
N LEU A 494 -24.86 -1.41 -7.89
CA LEU A 494 -25.59 -0.91 -9.05
C LEU A 494 -24.70 -0.10 -10.02
N HIS A 495 -23.43 0.14 -9.67
CA HIS A 495 -22.49 0.90 -10.48
C HIS A 495 -22.32 0.34 -11.90
N LEU A 496 -22.37 1.26 -12.87
CA LEU A 496 -22.02 1.03 -14.26
C LEU A 496 -20.88 1.96 -14.67
N THR A 497 -19.81 1.37 -15.20
CA THR A 497 -18.79 2.12 -15.94
C THR A 497 -19.42 2.70 -17.20
N GLU A 498 -18.76 3.70 -17.80
CA GLU A 498 -19.20 4.31 -19.06
C GLU A 498 -19.38 3.24 -20.15
N GLN A 499 -18.42 2.31 -20.24
CA GLN A 499 -18.42 1.27 -21.26
C GLN A 499 -19.60 0.29 -21.09
N GLU A 500 -19.97 -0.03 -19.85
CA GLU A 500 -21.10 -0.92 -19.57
C GLU A 500 -22.44 -0.20 -19.76
N PHE A 501 -22.48 1.09 -19.45
CA PHE A 501 -23.63 1.94 -19.77
C PHE A 501 -23.84 2.03 -21.28
N MET A 502 -22.76 2.16 -22.05
CA MET A 502 -22.79 2.12 -23.52
C MET A 502 -23.36 0.80 -24.04
N GLN A 503 -22.90 -0.35 -23.55
CA GLN A 503 -23.45 -1.66 -23.93
C GLN A 503 -24.95 -1.78 -23.64
N ARG A 504 -25.37 -1.26 -22.48
CA ARG A 504 -26.79 -1.25 -22.09
C ARG A 504 -27.61 -0.43 -23.08
N GLU A 505 -27.12 0.74 -23.49
CA GLU A 505 -27.80 1.59 -24.47
C GLU A 505 -27.78 1.00 -25.90
N GLU A 506 -26.69 0.36 -26.30
CA GLU A 506 -26.62 -0.38 -27.58
C GLU A 506 -27.71 -1.45 -27.65
N THR A 507 -27.83 -2.24 -26.58
CA THR A 507 -28.85 -3.29 -26.45
C THR A 507 -30.26 -2.69 -26.44
N ALA A 508 -30.48 -1.62 -25.67
CA ALA A 508 -31.79 -0.98 -25.53
C ALA A 508 -32.28 -0.34 -26.83
N ARG A 509 -31.37 0.24 -27.62
CA ARG A 509 -31.70 0.90 -28.90
C ARG A 509 -31.64 -0.06 -30.10
N ASN A 510 -31.23 -1.30 -29.89
CA ASN A 510 -30.90 -2.25 -30.97
C ASN A 510 -29.96 -1.61 -32.01
N TYR A 511 -29.02 -0.79 -31.53
CA TYR A 511 -28.02 -0.08 -32.31
C TYR A 511 -26.65 -0.57 -31.88
N ARG A 512 -25.75 -0.77 -32.83
CA ARG A 512 -24.41 -1.30 -32.56
C ARG A 512 -23.37 -0.36 -33.12
N LEU A 513 -22.45 0.07 -32.28
CA LEU A 513 -21.36 0.93 -32.71
C LEU A 513 -20.47 0.18 -33.72
N PRO A 514 -20.11 0.81 -34.85
CA PRO A 514 -19.19 0.23 -35.82
C PRO A 514 -17.87 -0.17 -35.15
N GLY A 515 -17.38 -1.39 -35.44
CA GLY A 515 -16.13 -1.89 -34.89
C GLY A 515 -14.93 -1.05 -35.34
N GLY A 516 -14.06 -0.67 -34.39
CA GLY A 516 -12.93 0.23 -34.65
C GLY A 516 -13.27 1.72 -34.55
N GLY A 517 -14.52 2.07 -34.23
CA GLY A 517 -14.93 3.41 -33.83
C GLY A 517 -14.91 3.56 -32.30
N GLY A 518 -14.39 4.68 -31.81
CA GLY A 518 -14.37 5.04 -30.39
C GLY A 518 -14.36 6.54 -30.22
N ALA A 519 -14.33 7.05 -28.98
CA ALA A 519 -14.17 8.48 -28.76
C ALA A 519 -13.33 8.75 -27.51
N GLY A 520 -12.53 9.81 -27.56
CA GLY A 520 -12.07 10.47 -26.35
C GLY A 520 -13.25 11.20 -25.73
N VAL A 521 -13.41 11.12 -24.41
CA VAL A 521 -14.54 11.69 -23.69
C VAL A 521 -14.05 12.46 -22.46
N GLY A 522 -14.80 13.47 -22.05
CA GLY A 522 -14.47 14.27 -20.87
C GLY A 522 -15.64 14.29 -19.92
N HIS A 523 -15.33 14.30 -18.62
CA HIS A 523 -16.30 14.48 -17.55
C HIS A 523 -15.84 15.59 -16.61
N THR A 524 -16.76 16.42 -16.13
CA THR A 524 -16.46 17.47 -15.15
C THR A 524 -17.54 17.53 -14.08
N LEU A 525 -17.11 17.65 -12.83
CA LEU A 525 -17.97 17.95 -11.69
C LEU A 525 -18.23 19.46 -11.65
N ILE A 526 -19.49 19.86 -11.73
CA ILE A 526 -19.94 21.25 -11.67
C ILE A 526 -21.00 21.42 -10.57
N PRO A 527 -21.13 22.60 -9.95
CA PRO A 527 -22.23 22.85 -9.03
C PRO A 527 -23.57 22.83 -9.75
N ALA A 528 -24.60 22.26 -9.12
CA ALA A 528 -25.95 22.22 -9.66
C ALA A 528 -26.92 23.10 -8.87
N ASP A 529 -27.08 22.81 -7.58
CA ASP A 529 -28.03 23.53 -6.71
C ASP A 529 -27.51 23.55 -5.27
N VAL A 530 -27.17 24.73 -4.77
CA VAL A 530 -26.78 24.96 -3.38
C VAL A 530 -27.80 25.91 -2.76
N GLN A 531 -28.63 25.36 -1.88
CA GLN A 531 -29.72 26.09 -1.23
C GLN A 531 -29.23 26.73 0.05
N MET A 532 -29.43 28.05 0.12
CA MET A 532 -29.05 28.85 1.27
C MET A 532 -30.24 29.71 1.71
N ARG A 533 -30.54 29.73 3.00
CA ARG A 533 -31.39 30.77 3.59
C ARG A 533 -30.52 31.75 4.33
N VAL A 534 -30.71 33.04 4.05
CA VAL A 534 -29.89 34.09 4.65
C VAL A 534 -30.78 35.07 5.39
N SER A 535 -30.39 35.38 6.62
CA SER A 535 -31.05 36.40 7.42
C SER A 535 -30.96 37.77 6.73
N PRO A 536 -31.90 38.71 7.00
CA PRO A 536 -31.84 40.04 6.43
C PRO A 536 -30.56 40.82 6.77
N ALA A 537 -29.98 40.57 7.94
CA ALA A 537 -28.72 41.20 8.37
C ALA A 537 -27.47 40.51 7.79
N GLY A 538 -27.61 39.30 7.22
CA GLY A 538 -26.48 38.52 6.70
C GLY A 538 -25.64 37.84 7.78
N ASP A 539 -26.04 37.92 9.04
CA ASP A 539 -25.33 37.37 10.21
C ASP A 539 -25.61 35.88 10.44
N VAL A 540 -26.72 35.37 9.89
CA VAL A 540 -27.05 33.93 9.87
C VAL A 540 -27.26 33.44 8.45
N VAL A 541 -26.51 32.39 8.08
CA VAL A 541 -26.67 31.64 6.83
C VAL A 541 -26.95 30.18 7.15
N GLU A 542 -28.08 29.65 6.69
CA GLU A 542 -28.40 28.22 6.74
C GLU A 542 -28.09 27.57 5.39
N PHE A 543 -27.44 26.42 5.42
CA PHE A 543 -27.26 25.52 4.29
C PHE A 543 -28.29 24.39 4.32
N GLN A 544 -28.90 24.13 3.17
CA GLN A 544 -29.84 23.03 2.97
C GLN A 544 -29.21 22.00 2.02
N SER A 545 -29.85 21.66 0.90
CA SER A 545 -29.28 20.74 -0.08
C SER A 545 -28.11 21.36 -0.83
N SER A 546 -27.07 20.56 -1.09
CA SER A 546 -25.96 20.87 -1.98
C SER A 546 -25.84 19.74 -2.99
N LYS A 547 -26.01 20.06 -4.27
CA LYS A 547 -25.94 19.11 -5.39
C LYS A 547 -24.80 19.45 -6.32
N ILE A 548 -24.06 18.42 -6.70
CA ILE A 548 -23.06 18.45 -7.76
C ILE A 548 -23.63 17.69 -8.95
N LYS A 549 -23.43 18.23 -10.15
CA LYS A 549 -23.76 17.58 -11.41
C LYS A 549 -22.47 17.10 -12.08
N VAL A 550 -22.55 15.93 -12.69
CA VAL A 550 -21.54 15.47 -13.65
C VAL A 550 -21.97 15.94 -15.03
N TYR A 551 -21.06 16.61 -15.73
CA TYR A 551 -21.23 17.01 -17.13
C TYR A 551 -20.24 16.25 -18.00
N GLY A 552 -20.73 15.53 -18.99
CA GLY A 552 -19.92 14.75 -19.93
C GLY A 552 -19.99 15.28 -21.35
N TRP A 553 -18.91 15.16 -22.11
CA TRP A 553 -18.86 15.54 -23.52
C TRP A 553 -17.88 14.65 -24.30
N MET A 554 -18.02 14.67 -25.63
CA MET A 554 -17.08 14.01 -26.54
C MET A 554 -15.96 14.98 -26.94
N ILE A 555 -14.71 14.51 -26.94
CA ILE A 555 -13.51 15.29 -27.27
C ILE A 555 -13.16 15.12 -28.75
N THR A 556 -12.77 13.91 -29.13
CA THR A 556 -12.39 13.58 -30.51
C THR A 556 -12.92 12.21 -30.88
N PRO A 557 -13.56 12.07 -32.06
CA PRO A 557 -13.87 10.76 -32.61
C PRO A 557 -12.56 10.01 -32.92
N ILE A 558 -12.55 8.71 -32.65
CA ILE A 558 -11.46 7.77 -32.93
C ILE A 558 -11.95 6.82 -34.03
N GLY A 559 -11.15 6.64 -35.07
CA GLY A 559 -11.51 5.83 -36.25
C GLY A 559 -12.51 6.53 -37.17
N ASN A 560 -13.15 5.75 -38.06
CA ASN A 560 -14.15 6.25 -39.00
C ASN A 560 -15.56 6.22 -38.37
N LEU A 561 -15.83 7.15 -37.46
CA LEU A 561 -17.18 7.35 -36.93
C LEU A 561 -18.03 8.14 -37.95
N ASP A 562 -19.19 7.59 -38.30
CA ASP A 562 -20.23 8.35 -39.00
C ASP A 562 -21.02 9.24 -38.02
N GLU A 563 -21.85 10.13 -38.56
CA GLU A 563 -22.65 11.08 -37.77
C GLU A 563 -23.57 10.35 -36.79
N THR A 564 -24.15 9.22 -37.21
CA THR A 564 -25.04 8.41 -36.36
C THR A 564 -24.31 7.81 -35.16
N ALA A 565 -23.09 7.32 -35.34
CA ALA A 565 -22.26 6.79 -34.26
C ALA A 565 -21.80 7.90 -33.31
N SER A 566 -21.45 9.07 -33.85
CA SER A 566 -21.09 10.25 -33.05
C SER A 566 -22.25 10.74 -32.18
N ASP A 567 -23.46 10.81 -32.75
CA ASP A 567 -24.67 11.20 -32.02
C ASP A 567 -25.05 10.16 -30.95
N PHE A 568 -24.89 8.88 -31.27
CA PHE A 568 -25.11 7.81 -30.30
C PHE A 568 -24.17 7.93 -29.11
N ILE A 569 -22.85 8.04 -29.34
CA ILE A 569 -21.87 8.16 -28.25
C ILE A 569 -22.14 9.42 -27.44
N SER A 570 -22.36 10.58 -28.09
CA SER A 570 -22.68 11.83 -27.38
C SER A 570 -23.88 11.67 -26.46
N SER A 571 -24.96 11.06 -26.96
CA SER A 571 -26.17 10.78 -26.18
C SER A 571 -25.92 9.81 -25.02
N VAL A 572 -25.06 8.81 -25.20
CA VAL A 572 -24.68 7.86 -24.14
C VAL A 572 -23.89 8.56 -23.05
N ILE A 573 -22.93 9.41 -23.39
CA ILE A 573 -22.09 10.13 -22.43
C ILE A 573 -22.94 11.11 -21.59
N GLU A 574 -23.87 11.81 -22.22
CA GLU A 574 -24.82 12.68 -21.52
C GLU A 574 -25.68 11.87 -20.53
N LYS A 575 -26.28 10.76 -20.97
CA LYS A 575 -27.09 9.90 -20.11
C LYS A 575 -26.30 9.23 -18.98
N HIS A 576 -25.05 8.85 -19.24
CA HIS A 576 -24.18 8.29 -18.20
C HIS A 576 -23.84 9.35 -17.16
N SER A 577 -23.57 10.58 -17.60
CA SER A 577 -23.35 11.73 -16.70
C SER A 577 -24.59 12.04 -15.85
N ASP A 578 -25.78 11.97 -16.44
CA ASP A 578 -27.05 12.11 -15.69
C ASP A 578 -27.22 10.97 -14.69
N TYR A 579 -26.93 9.72 -15.08
CA TYR A 579 -26.94 8.57 -14.17
C TYR A 579 -25.98 8.75 -12.99
N LEU A 580 -24.76 9.24 -13.22
CA LEU A 580 -23.80 9.53 -12.15
C LEU A 580 -24.28 10.68 -11.24
N THR A 581 -24.96 11.67 -11.83
CA THR A 581 -25.56 12.80 -11.09
C THR A 581 -26.71 12.35 -10.20
N GLU A 582 -27.60 11.49 -10.71
CA GLU A 582 -28.74 10.93 -9.96
C GLU A 582 -28.29 10.10 -8.76
N HIS A 583 -27.16 9.39 -8.90
CA HIS A 583 -26.59 8.54 -7.85
C HIS A 583 -25.45 9.22 -7.07
N PHE A 584 -25.31 10.55 -7.18
CA PHE A 584 -24.20 11.28 -6.55
C PHE A 584 -24.13 11.02 -5.04
N ASP A 585 -25.27 10.99 -4.34
CA ASP A 585 -25.31 10.77 -2.89
C ASP A 585 -24.86 9.35 -2.51
N ASP A 586 -25.14 8.34 -3.34
CA ASP A 586 -24.68 6.97 -3.12
C ASP A 586 -23.16 6.88 -3.31
N TYR A 587 -22.62 7.54 -4.32
CA TYR A 587 -21.16 7.67 -4.49
C TYR A 587 -20.52 8.46 -3.34
N ALA A 588 -21.15 9.54 -2.86
CA ALA A 588 -20.64 10.33 -1.74
C ALA A 588 -20.55 9.53 -0.43
N ARG A 589 -21.46 8.58 -0.21
CA ARG A 589 -21.38 7.62 0.92
C ARG A 589 -20.26 6.59 0.72
N ALA A 590 -20.08 6.09 -0.51
CA ALA A 590 -19.04 5.13 -0.83
C ALA A 590 -17.62 5.75 -0.86
N TYR A 591 -17.54 7.02 -1.26
CA TYR A 591 -16.32 7.78 -1.56
C TYR A 591 -16.36 9.16 -0.91
N PRO A 592 -15.61 9.36 0.21
CA PRO A 592 -15.65 10.60 0.98
C PRO A 592 -15.25 11.85 0.19
N GLU A 593 -14.50 11.70 -0.90
CA GLU A 593 -14.06 12.77 -1.78
C GLU A 593 -15.24 13.55 -2.39
N TRP A 594 -16.32 12.84 -2.76
CA TRP A 594 -17.51 13.45 -3.35
C TRP A 594 -18.36 14.18 -2.32
N HIS A 595 -18.46 13.64 -1.09
CA HIS A 595 -19.08 14.36 0.02
C HIS A 595 -18.32 15.65 0.36
N LYS A 596 -16.99 15.58 0.44
CA LYS A 596 -16.14 16.76 0.67
C LYS A 596 -16.32 17.82 -0.42
N LEU A 597 -16.51 17.41 -1.68
CA LEU A 597 -16.78 18.35 -2.76
C LEU A 597 -18.16 19.03 -2.61
N SER A 598 -19.20 18.27 -2.24
CA SER A 598 -20.53 18.83 -1.98
C SER A 598 -20.51 19.85 -0.83
N GLU A 599 -19.73 19.57 0.21
CA GLU A 599 -19.53 20.48 1.34
C GLU A 599 -18.66 21.70 0.96
N ALA A 600 -17.64 21.52 0.11
CA ALA A 600 -16.87 22.63 -0.44
C ALA A 600 -17.73 23.56 -1.32
N ALA A 601 -18.72 23.03 -2.04
CA ALA A 601 -19.66 23.83 -2.83
C ALA A 601 -20.46 24.81 -1.97
N LYS A 602 -20.89 24.41 -0.76
CA LYS A 602 -21.53 25.31 0.22
C LYS A 602 -20.62 26.48 0.60
N ILE A 603 -19.35 26.18 0.84
CA ILE A 603 -18.34 27.17 1.22
C ILE A 603 -18.02 28.14 0.08
N ILE A 604 -17.89 27.63 -1.15
CA ILE A 604 -17.69 28.47 -2.34
C ILE A 604 -18.93 29.36 -2.57
N ALA A 605 -20.14 28.81 -2.40
CA ALA A 605 -21.37 29.58 -2.49
C ALA A 605 -21.41 30.72 -1.47
N LEU A 606 -21.00 30.46 -0.22
CA LEU A 606 -20.90 31.48 0.83
C LEU A 606 -19.90 32.58 0.46
N ALA A 607 -18.69 32.21 0.01
CA ALA A 607 -17.67 33.17 -0.37
C ALA A 607 -18.13 34.09 -1.52
N ARG A 608 -18.77 33.50 -2.54
CA ARG A 608 -19.31 34.24 -3.68
C ARG A 608 -20.51 35.10 -3.30
N TRP A 609 -21.43 34.59 -2.47
CA TRP A 609 -22.55 35.36 -1.94
C TRP A 609 -22.06 36.56 -1.14
N ALA A 610 -21.07 36.37 -0.26
CA ALA A 610 -20.49 37.44 0.55
C ALA A 610 -19.84 38.51 -0.34
N LYS A 611 -19.03 38.09 -1.32
CA LYS A 611 -18.42 38.99 -2.31
C LYS A 611 -19.48 39.78 -3.09
N LYS A 612 -20.53 39.13 -3.57
CA LYS A 612 -21.62 39.77 -4.34
C LYS A 612 -22.40 40.81 -3.53
N ASN A 613 -22.56 40.59 -2.23
CA ASN A 613 -23.30 41.48 -1.33
C ASN A 613 -22.40 42.44 -0.54
N ASN A 614 -21.11 42.54 -0.88
CA ASN A 614 -20.11 43.33 -0.15
C ASN A 614 -20.07 43.02 1.36
N TYR A 615 -20.30 41.77 1.71
CA TYR A 615 -20.30 41.30 3.09
C TYR A 615 -18.90 40.84 3.48
N THR A 616 -18.37 41.39 4.58
CA THR A 616 -17.01 41.06 5.04
C THR A 616 -17.03 39.86 5.96
N ILE A 617 -16.16 38.88 5.70
CA ILE A 617 -15.98 37.69 6.53
C ILE A 617 -14.51 37.57 6.93
N LYS A 618 -14.28 37.45 8.24
CA LYS A 618 -12.98 37.19 8.85
C LYS A 618 -12.95 35.76 9.34
N VAL A 619 -11.95 35.00 8.86
CA VAL A 619 -11.72 33.61 9.29
C VAL A 619 -10.59 33.61 10.32
N THR A 620 -10.88 33.17 11.55
CA THR A 620 -9.92 33.17 12.67
C THR A 620 -9.40 31.78 13.04
N ASP A 621 -10.18 30.74 12.79
CA ASP A 621 -9.84 29.35 13.17
C ASP A 621 -9.34 28.51 11.99
N ALA A 622 -8.70 29.14 11.00
CA ALA A 622 -8.03 28.44 9.90
C ALA A 622 -6.56 28.18 10.27
N PRO A 623 -6.14 26.92 10.53
CA PRO A 623 -4.75 26.59 10.78
C PRO A 623 -3.82 26.86 9.59
N GLY A 624 -4.37 27.12 8.39
CA GLY A 624 -3.59 27.37 7.18
C GLY A 624 -2.98 26.07 6.65
N THR A 625 -3.73 24.97 6.76
CA THR A 625 -3.24 23.64 6.41
C THR A 625 -2.86 23.60 4.94
N LYS A 626 -1.58 23.28 4.68
CA LYS A 626 -1.07 23.07 3.33
C LYS A 626 -0.97 21.59 2.99
N VAL A 627 -1.27 21.25 1.75
CA VAL A 627 -1.18 19.89 1.21
C VAL A 627 -0.05 19.82 0.20
N SER A 628 0.72 18.74 0.22
CA SER A 628 1.71 18.45 -0.82
C SER A 628 1.08 17.54 -1.88
N LEU A 629 0.63 18.13 -2.98
CA LEU A 629 0.09 17.40 -4.13
C LEU A 629 1.18 17.12 -5.17
N PRO A 630 1.18 15.94 -5.82
CA PRO A 630 2.14 15.65 -6.88
C PRO A 630 1.85 16.50 -8.12
N LYS A 631 2.89 16.83 -8.90
CA LYS A 631 2.70 17.54 -10.18
C LYS A 631 1.99 16.67 -11.24
N TYR A 632 2.31 15.37 -11.25
CA TYR A 632 1.75 14.40 -12.18
C TYR A 632 1.16 13.22 -11.42
N THR A 633 0.11 12.61 -11.98
CA THR A 633 -0.43 11.32 -11.52
C THR A 633 -0.67 10.38 -12.70
N THR A 634 -1.02 9.13 -12.43
CA THR A 634 -1.31 8.12 -13.45
C THR A 634 -2.53 8.53 -14.27
N GLY A 635 -2.42 8.45 -15.60
CA GLY A 635 -3.53 8.70 -16.52
C GLY A 635 -4.59 7.59 -16.50
N PHE A 636 -5.82 7.95 -16.84
CA PHE A 636 -6.98 7.05 -16.81
C PHE A 636 -7.25 6.42 -18.17
N TRP A 637 -6.43 5.45 -18.54
CA TRP A 637 -6.53 4.76 -19.82
C TRP A 637 -6.86 3.29 -19.58
N SER A 638 -7.70 2.69 -20.41
CA SER A 638 -8.02 1.28 -20.29
C SER A 638 -8.32 0.61 -21.62
N ALA A 639 -7.96 -0.67 -21.73
CA ALA A 639 -8.49 -1.52 -22.79
C ALA A 639 -9.63 -2.36 -22.22
N VAL A 640 -10.82 -2.30 -22.83
CA VAL A 640 -11.97 -3.08 -22.38
C VAL A 640 -12.30 -4.11 -23.45
N PHE A 641 -12.16 -5.37 -23.09
CA PHE A 641 -12.56 -6.43 -23.98
C PHE A 641 -14.08 -6.53 -24.03
N GLN A 642 -14.65 -6.48 -25.23
CA GLN A 642 -16.03 -6.83 -25.45
C GLN A 642 -16.13 -7.97 -26.44
N VAL A 643 -17.14 -8.81 -26.23
CA VAL A 643 -17.39 -9.96 -27.08
C VAL A 643 -18.88 -10.03 -27.34
N TYR A 644 -19.33 -9.21 -28.28
CA TYR A 644 -20.56 -9.40 -29.04
C TYR A 644 -20.09 -9.67 -30.46
N GLU A 645 -19.97 -10.93 -30.89
CA GLU A 645 -19.62 -11.29 -32.28
C GLU A 645 -18.43 -10.51 -32.89
N ASP A 646 -17.29 -10.46 -32.18
CA ASP A 646 -15.98 -10.00 -32.69
C ASP A 646 -15.66 -8.48 -32.67
N ALA A 647 -16.13 -7.72 -31.66
CA ALA A 647 -15.76 -6.30 -31.48
C ALA A 647 -15.08 -6.02 -30.12
N GLY A 648 -13.79 -5.66 -30.12
CA GLY A 648 -13.07 -5.11 -28.96
C GLY A 648 -12.98 -3.59 -29.04
N TYR A 649 -13.02 -2.90 -27.89
CA TYR A 649 -12.97 -1.44 -27.82
C TYR A 649 -11.81 -0.98 -26.92
N LEU A 650 -11.14 0.09 -27.34
CA LEU A 650 -10.10 0.77 -26.59
C LEU A 650 -10.69 2.09 -26.06
N THR A 651 -10.65 2.34 -24.74
CA THR A 651 -11.13 3.60 -24.11
C THR A 651 -9.98 4.31 -23.39
N PHE A 652 -9.44 5.39 -23.97
CA PHE A 652 -8.10 5.87 -23.60
C PHE A 652 -8.03 7.21 -22.89
N ILE A 653 -9.03 8.09 -22.97
CA ILE A 653 -8.85 9.43 -22.41
C ILE A 653 -10.15 9.90 -21.77
N GLN A 654 -10.09 10.09 -20.45
CA GLN A 654 -11.03 10.88 -19.66
C GLN A 654 -10.37 12.24 -19.39
N GLU A 655 -10.79 13.31 -20.07
CA GLU A 655 -10.39 14.70 -19.74
C GLU A 655 -11.44 15.38 -18.85
N GLY A 656 -11.19 16.62 -18.46
CA GLY A 656 -12.08 17.40 -17.59
C GLY A 656 -11.66 17.35 -16.13
N GLY A 657 -12.53 17.83 -15.24
CA GLY A 657 -12.08 18.24 -13.93
C GLY A 657 -13.17 18.49 -12.90
N THR A 658 -12.89 19.41 -11.99
CA THR A 658 -13.89 20.00 -11.09
C THR A 658 -13.91 21.50 -11.35
N SER A 659 -15.05 22.04 -11.76
CA SER A 659 -15.17 23.44 -12.17
C SER A 659 -16.19 24.19 -11.33
N PHE A 660 -15.71 25.23 -10.65
CA PHE A 660 -16.49 26.32 -10.11
C PHE A 660 -15.90 27.61 -10.71
N SER A 661 -15.70 27.63 -12.03
CA SER A 661 -15.20 28.82 -12.71
C SER A 661 -16.30 29.89 -12.85
N GLU A 662 -15.94 31.04 -13.42
CA GLU A 662 -16.92 32.06 -13.83
C GLU A 662 -17.88 31.54 -14.93
N LYS A 663 -17.49 30.54 -15.72
CA LYS A 663 -18.32 29.97 -16.79
C LYS A 663 -19.58 29.27 -16.28
N GLU A 664 -19.49 28.66 -15.09
CA GLU A 664 -20.65 28.02 -14.45
C GLU A 664 -21.68 29.05 -13.94
N GLY A 665 -21.30 30.33 -13.91
CA GLY A 665 -22.13 31.42 -13.39
C GLY A 665 -22.43 31.28 -11.90
N GLU A 666 -23.51 31.94 -11.47
CA GLU A 666 -23.98 32.00 -10.08
C GLU A 666 -25.40 31.45 -9.91
N SER A 667 -25.99 30.91 -10.98
CA SER A 667 -27.40 30.46 -10.98
C SER A 667 -27.64 29.26 -10.06
N TRP A 668 -26.60 28.47 -9.76
CA TRP A 668 -26.61 27.34 -8.84
C TRP A 668 -26.66 27.77 -7.36
N ILE A 669 -26.35 29.04 -7.04
CA ILE A 669 -26.46 29.59 -5.68
C ILE A 669 -27.90 30.07 -5.47
N LYS A 670 -28.70 29.28 -4.74
CA LYS A 670 -30.09 29.59 -4.42
C LYS A 670 -30.17 30.24 -3.04
N ALA A 671 -29.68 31.47 -2.93
CA ALA A 671 -29.72 32.24 -1.68
C ALA A 671 -31.06 32.99 -1.55
N GLN A 672 -31.89 32.59 -0.58
CA GLN A 672 -33.19 33.21 -0.29
C GLN A 672 -33.14 34.01 1.01
N PRO A 673 -33.57 35.28 1.02
CA PRO A 673 -33.73 36.02 2.27
C PRO A 673 -34.93 35.48 3.05
N ASP A 674 -34.76 35.18 4.33
CA ASP A 674 -35.83 34.68 5.20
C ASP A 674 -35.77 35.38 6.57
N VAL A 675 -36.85 36.08 6.93
CA VAL A 675 -36.92 36.85 8.19
C VAL A 675 -37.37 35.96 9.36
N THR A 676 -38.07 34.87 9.07
CA THR A 676 -38.75 34.04 10.07
C THR A 676 -37.80 33.06 10.75
N PHE A 677 -36.84 32.51 10.01
CA PHE A 677 -35.95 31.47 10.54
C PHE A 677 -34.96 31.97 11.60
N THR A 678 -34.58 33.26 11.58
CA THR A 678 -33.69 33.83 12.62
C THR A 678 -34.28 33.65 14.01
N SER A 679 -35.60 33.78 14.15
CA SER A 679 -36.29 33.58 15.43
C SER A 679 -36.25 32.13 15.91
N ASP A 680 -36.30 31.16 14.99
CA ASP A 680 -36.23 29.74 15.32
C ASP A 680 -34.81 29.30 15.65
N VAL A 681 -33.81 29.81 14.91
CA VAL A 681 -32.39 29.62 15.24
C VAL A 681 -32.06 30.19 16.62
N SER A 682 -32.64 31.34 16.98
CA SER A 682 -32.44 31.93 18.30
C SER A 682 -33.01 31.06 19.43
N LYS A 683 -34.17 30.44 19.23
CA LYS A 683 -34.74 29.47 20.20
C LYS A 683 -33.88 28.20 20.32
N GLN A 684 -33.37 27.70 19.20
CA GLN A 684 -32.47 26.55 19.15
C GLN A 684 -31.18 26.81 19.95
N LEU A 685 -30.59 27.99 19.76
CA LEU A 685 -29.40 28.41 20.50
C LEU A 685 -29.68 28.56 22.01
N ALA A 686 -30.81 29.16 22.39
CA ALA A 686 -31.22 29.23 23.80
C ALA A 686 -31.37 27.84 24.43
N ALA A 687 -31.98 26.87 23.72
CA ALA A 687 -32.06 25.48 24.16
C ALA A 687 -30.68 24.83 24.30
N SER A 688 -29.76 25.09 23.36
CA SER A 688 -28.38 24.60 23.43
C SER A 688 -27.66 25.07 24.69
N ALA A 689 -27.79 26.35 25.06
CA ALA A 689 -27.17 26.91 26.26
C ALA A 689 -27.67 26.25 27.55
N VAL A 690 -28.97 25.89 27.61
CA VAL A 690 -29.53 25.15 28.74
C VAL A 690 -28.93 23.76 28.85
N PHE A 691 -28.83 23.03 27.74
CA PHE A 691 -28.19 21.72 27.74
C PHE A 691 -26.70 21.81 28.06
N ALA A 692 -26.01 22.87 27.63
CA ALA A 692 -24.60 23.10 27.96
C ALA A 692 -24.41 23.33 29.47
N GLU A 693 -25.26 24.14 30.10
CA GLU A 693 -25.26 24.34 31.55
C GLU A 693 -25.50 23.02 32.29
N GLN A 694 -26.52 22.26 31.89
CA GLN A 694 -26.83 20.96 32.49
C GLN A 694 -25.68 19.97 32.31
N ALA A 695 -25.02 19.96 31.15
CA ALA A 695 -23.87 19.12 30.88
C ALA A 695 -22.70 19.44 31.81
N VAL A 696 -22.37 20.73 31.97
CA VAL A 696 -21.27 21.17 32.83
C VAL A 696 -21.59 20.93 34.31
N ASP A 697 -22.84 21.14 34.74
CA ASP A 697 -23.29 20.85 36.11
C ASP A 697 -23.22 19.34 36.43
N ALA A 698 -23.65 18.48 35.50
CA ALA A 698 -23.50 17.03 35.61
C ALA A 698 -22.02 16.62 35.71
N ALA A 699 -21.16 17.23 34.89
CA ALA A 699 -19.71 16.98 34.92
C ALA A 699 -19.08 17.36 36.27
N LEU A 700 -19.48 18.49 36.85
CA LEU A 700 -19.01 18.95 38.17
C LEU A 700 -19.50 18.06 39.31
N LYS A 701 -20.66 17.41 39.16
CA LYS A 701 -21.19 16.39 40.08
C LYS A 701 -20.52 15.01 39.91
N GLY A 702 -19.64 14.86 38.91
CA GLY A 702 -18.94 13.61 38.61
C GLY A 702 -19.73 12.64 37.73
N ASP A 703 -20.90 13.03 37.22
CA ASP A 703 -21.71 12.24 36.29
C ASP A 703 -21.29 12.50 34.84
N LEU A 704 -20.21 11.85 34.42
CA LEU A 704 -19.59 12.07 33.11
C LEU A 704 -20.42 11.51 31.95
N GLU A 705 -21.25 10.49 32.20
CA GLU A 705 -22.08 9.88 31.16
C GLU A 705 -23.24 10.81 30.80
N SER A 706 -23.98 11.29 31.81
CA SER A 706 -25.03 12.28 31.60
C SER A 706 -24.47 13.59 31.05
N ALA A 707 -23.28 14.02 31.51
CA ALA A 707 -22.62 15.21 30.97
C ALA A 707 -22.35 15.12 29.46
N ARG A 708 -21.96 13.94 28.97
CA ARG A 708 -21.70 13.72 27.54
C ARG A 708 -22.99 13.67 26.71
N ASP A 709 -24.01 12.98 27.20
CA ASP A 709 -25.33 12.94 26.54
C ASP A 709 -25.93 14.34 26.44
N LEU A 710 -25.85 15.13 27.50
CA LEU A 710 -26.31 16.52 27.52
C LEU A 710 -25.46 17.44 26.62
N ALA A 711 -24.14 17.23 26.54
CA ALA A 711 -23.27 17.97 25.63
C ALA A 711 -23.58 17.64 24.16
N ASP A 712 -23.87 16.38 23.83
CA ASP A 712 -24.32 15.98 22.49
C ASP A 712 -25.69 16.60 22.15
N LYS A 713 -26.64 16.57 23.09
CA LYS A 713 -27.93 17.28 22.96
C LYS A 713 -27.74 18.78 22.76
N SER A 714 -26.80 19.39 23.48
CA SER A 714 -26.46 20.81 23.31
C SER A 714 -25.98 21.11 21.89
N ALA A 715 -25.08 20.29 21.33
CA ALA A 715 -24.62 20.45 19.94
C ALA A 715 -25.76 20.25 18.92
N ARG A 716 -26.60 19.22 19.10
CA ARG A 716 -27.75 18.92 18.22
C ARG A 716 -28.87 19.96 18.33
N ALA A 717 -29.00 20.64 19.47
CA ALA A 717 -29.90 21.78 19.60
C ALA A 717 -29.47 22.91 18.66
N MET A 718 -28.17 23.19 18.52
CA MET A 718 -27.66 24.23 17.62
C MET A 718 -27.93 23.96 16.13
N THR A 719 -28.18 22.71 15.74
CA THR A 719 -28.50 22.33 14.35
C THR A 719 -30.00 22.23 14.07
N GLY A 720 -30.84 22.38 15.10
CA GLY A 720 -32.29 22.20 15.00
C GLY A 720 -32.75 20.74 14.90
N GLU A 721 -31.90 19.78 15.26
CA GLU A 721 -32.24 18.34 15.25
C GLU A 721 -33.09 17.92 16.44
N ILE A 722 -33.21 18.79 17.46
CA ILE A 722 -34.05 18.55 18.63
C ILE A 722 -35.40 19.20 18.42
N ASP A 723 -36.45 18.37 18.53
CA ASP A 723 -37.82 18.84 18.57
C ASP A 723 -38.09 19.59 19.88
N LEU A 724 -37.99 20.93 19.80
CA LEU A 724 -38.18 21.82 20.95
C LEU A 724 -39.59 21.73 21.55
N THR A 725 -40.59 21.23 20.81
CA THR A 725 -41.97 21.07 21.30
C THR A 725 -42.13 19.90 22.27
N LYS A 726 -41.17 18.96 22.25
CA LYS A 726 -41.17 17.76 23.11
C LYS A 726 -40.34 17.94 24.38
N LEU A 727 -39.71 19.10 24.56
CA LEU A 727 -38.95 19.42 25.76
C LEU A 727 -39.87 20.10 26.81
N PRO A 728 -39.54 20.00 28.12
CA PRO A 728 -40.16 20.86 29.12
C PRO A 728 -40.09 22.32 28.67
N PRO A 729 -41.13 23.14 28.86
CA PRO A 729 -41.13 24.50 28.35
C PRO A 729 -39.95 25.27 28.95
N LEU A 730 -39.16 25.91 28.07
CA LEU A 730 -38.05 26.79 28.42
C LEU A 730 -38.58 28.12 29.01
N GLU A 731 -39.43 28.05 30.02
CA GLU A 731 -40.10 29.21 30.63
C GLU A 731 -39.06 30.16 31.24
N GLY A 732 -39.08 31.42 30.78
CA GLY A 732 -38.26 32.49 31.35
C GLY A 732 -36.84 32.64 30.79
N ILE A 733 -36.44 31.87 29.76
CA ILE A 733 -35.12 32.03 29.12
C ILE A 733 -35.19 33.11 28.03
N PRO A 734 -34.35 34.16 28.09
CA PRO A 734 -34.31 35.20 27.06
C PRO A 734 -33.88 34.64 25.70
N ILE A 735 -34.61 35.01 24.64
CA ILE A 735 -34.26 34.67 23.27
C ILE A 735 -33.15 35.63 22.81
N PRO A 736 -32.01 35.15 22.28
CA PRO A 736 -30.93 36.02 21.85
C PRO A 736 -31.35 36.91 20.68
N SER A 737 -31.07 38.21 20.79
CA SER A 737 -31.27 39.17 19.70
C SER A 737 -30.09 39.19 18.71
N GLU A 738 -28.92 38.71 19.11
CA GLU A 738 -27.70 38.56 18.29
C GLU A 738 -27.31 37.07 18.22
N PRO A 739 -27.86 36.30 17.26
CA PRO A 739 -27.67 34.85 17.21
C PRO A 739 -26.21 34.45 16.95
N ALA A 740 -25.46 35.24 16.18
CA ALA A 740 -24.10 34.90 15.78
C ALA A 740 -23.12 34.86 16.97
N SER A 741 -23.08 35.92 17.78
CA SER A 741 -22.23 35.98 18.99
C SER A 741 -22.63 34.91 20.01
N TYR A 742 -23.94 34.62 20.10
CA TYR A 742 -24.47 33.58 20.98
C TYR A 742 -24.06 32.16 20.54
N ALA A 743 -24.11 31.88 19.23
CA ALA A 743 -23.65 30.63 18.65
C ALA A 743 -22.14 30.43 18.88
N ALA A 744 -21.33 31.47 18.70
CA ALA A 744 -19.90 31.43 18.97
C ALA A 744 -19.59 31.12 20.45
N ALA A 745 -20.30 31.77 21.38
CA ALA A 745 -20.15 31.51 22.81
C ALA A 745 -20.53 30.07 23.19
N SER A 746 -21.63 29.58 22.62
CA SER A 746 -22.12 28.22 22.85
C SER A 746 -21.15 27.18 22.30
N ALA A 747 -20.65 27.38 21.07
CA ALA A 747 -19.69 26.49 20.43
C ALA A 747 -18.39 26.38 21.24
N GLU A 748 -17.83 27.53 21.64
CA GLU A 748 -16.60 27.57 22.42
C GLU A 748 -16.76 26.91 23.79
N ALA A 749 -17.88 27.15 24.48
CA ALA A 749 -18.17 26.53 25.77
C ALA A 749 -18.27 24.99 25.66
N ILE A 750 -18.96 24.47 24.64
CA ILE A 750 -19.09 23.03 24.40
C ILE A 750 -17.72 22.40 24.07
N ASN A 751 -16.91 23.06 23.24
CA ASN A 751 -15.56 22.58 22.90
C ASN A 751 -14.67 22.49 24.15
N GLN A 752 -14.56 23.56 24.92
CA GLN A 752 -13.74 23.55 26.14
C GLN A 752 -14.28 22.56 27.19
N ALA A 753 -15.59 22.39 27.30
CA ALA A 753 -16.19 21.39 28.18
C ALA A 753 -15.83 19.96 27.74
N SER A 754 -15.91 19.69 26.43
CA SER A 754 -15.51 18.40 25.85
C SER A 754 -14.04 18.07 26.13
N GLU A 755 -13.14 19.05 26.01
CA GLU A 755 -11.73 18.87 26.37
C GLU A 755 -11.56 18.51 27.85
N CYS A 756 -12.27 19.20 28.74
CA CYS A 756 -12.21 18.92 30.18
C CYS A 756 -12.76 17.53 30.51
N LEU A 757 -13.88 17.12 29.89
CA LEU A 757 -14.44 15.77 30.05
C LEU A 757 -13.46 14.68 29.58
N ASN A 758 -12.78 14.90 28.46
CA ASN A 758 -11.77 13.97 27.95
C ASN A 758 -10.56 13.87 28.89
N LYS A 759 -10.10 15.00 29.45
CA LYS A 759 -9.04 15.01 30.47
C LYS A 759 -9.46 14.25 31.73
N ILE A 760 -10.67 14.48 32.25
CA ILE A 760 -11.17 13.79 33.45
C ILE A 760 -11.31 12.28 33.20
N GLN A 761 -11.77 11.86 32.03
CA GLN A 761 -11.84 10.43 31.72
C GLN A 761 -10.43 9.81 31.63
N ALA A 762 -9.45 10.52 31.06
CA ALA A 762 -8.07 10.06 31.02
C ALA A 762 -7.50 9.89 32.44
N THR A 763 -7.72 10.86 33.33
CA THR A 763 -7.24 10.77 34.71
C THR A 763 -7.93 9.67 35.51
N GLN A 764 -9.20 9.33 35.23
CA GLN A 764 -9.85 8.16 35.84
C GLN A 764 -9.15 6.84 35.46
N LYS A 765 -8.69 6.71 34.21
CA LYS A 765 -7.88 5.56 33.79
C LYS A 765 -6.52 5.55 34.49
N ASP A 766 -5.89 6.71 34.62
CA ASP A 766 -4.60 6.84 35.33
C ASP A 766 -4.74 6.51 36.83
N LEU A 767 -5.84 6.90 37.48
CA LEU A 767 -6.14 6.58 38.88
C LEU A 767 -6.44 5.09 39.08
N ALA A 768 -7.16 4.45 38.16
CA ALA A 768 -7.37 3.00 38.18
C ALA A 768 -6.03 2.25 38.05
N HIS A 769 -5.20 2.69 37.10
CA HIS A 769 -3.85 2.14 36.94
C HIS A 769 -2.97 2.35 38.20
N ALA A 770 -3.05 3.53 38.82
CA ALA A 770 -2.33 3.82 40.07
C ALA A 770 -2.80 2.92 41.22
N ALA A 771 -4.09 2.60 41.31
CA ALA A 771 -4.63 1.68 42.31
C ALA A 771 -4.14 0.24 42.09
N ASP A 772 -4.07 -0.21 40.83
CA ASP A 772 -3.59 -1.56 40.48
C ASP A 772 -2.11 -1.77 40.84
N ILE A 773 -1.27 -0.74 40.68
CA ILE A 773 0.18 -0.81 40.98
C ILE A 773 0.53 -0.38 42.41
N ALA A 774 -0.44 0.07 43.22
CA ALA A 774 -0.20 0.61 44.56
C ALA A 774 0.46 -0.40 45.51
N ALA A 775 0.20 -1.70 45.32
CA ALA A 775 0.79 -2.77 46.12
C ALA A 775 2.23 -3.13 45.70
N SER A 776 2.59 -2.93 44.43
CA SER A 776 3.91 -3.28 43.87
C SER A 776 4.88 -2.11 43.80
N SER A 777 4.39 -0.89 43.52
CA SER A 777 5.18 0.34 43.35
C SER A 777 4.50 1.53 44.06
N PRO A 778 4.59 1.66 45.40
CA PRO A 778 3.87 2.69 46.15
C PRO A 778 4.28 4.13 45.79
N GLU A 779 5.55 4.39 45.50
CA GLU A 779 6.04 5.73 45.12
C GLU A 779 5.57 6.15 43.72
N GLU A 780 5.53 5.21 42.78
CA GLU A 780 5.06 5.45 41.42
C GLU A 780 3.53 5.64 41.39
N ALA A 781 2.80 4.81 42.15
CA ALA A 781 1.36 4.98 42.37
C ALA A 781 1.04 6.34 42.98
N ALA A 782 1.83 6.81 43.97
CA ALA A 782 1.65 8.12 44.58
C ALA A 782 1.89 9.27 43.57
N LYS A 783 2.91 9.15 42.71
CA LYS A 783 3.21 10.14 41.67
C LYS A 783 2.11 10.23 40.61
N ILE A 784 1.65 9.08 40.09
CA ILE A 784 0.54 9.03 39.10
C ILE A 784 -0.74 9.57 39.74
N THR A 785 -1.03 9.18 40.99
CA THR A 785 -2.19 9.70 41.74
C THR A 785 -2.12 11.22 41.92
N GLN A 786 -0.95 11.77 42.25
CA GLN A 786 -0.77 13.21 42.41
C GLN A 786 -0.95 13.96 41.09
N GLN A 787 -0.37 13.46 39.99
CA GLN A 787 -0.50 14.05 38.66
C GLN A 787 -1.95 13.98 38.16
N ALA A 788 -2.61 12.83 38.32
CA ALA A 788 -4.00 12.64 37.91
C ALA A 788 -4.96 13.54 38.71
N LYS A 789 -4.73 13.70 40.03
CA LYS A 789 -5.50 14.64 40.87
C LYS A 789 -5.28 16.09 40.45
N GLN A 790 -4.04 16.49 40.17
CA GLN A 790 -3.75 17.84 39.69
C GLN A 790 -4.49 18.16 38.38
N VAL A 791 -4.40 17.26 37.39
CA VAL A 791 -5.11 17.44 36.11
C VAL A 791 -6.63 17.43 36.29
N GLN A 792 -7.14 16.62 37.23
CA GLN A 792 -8.57 16.61 37.57
C GLN A 792 -9.02 17.92 38.21
N ASP A 793 -8.26 18.46 39.17
CA ASP A 793 -8.56 19.72 39.85
C ASP A 793 -8.52 20.91 38.86
N GLU A 794 -7.53 20.93 37.96
CA GLU A 794 -7.43 21.91 36.88
C GLU A 794 -8.62 21.83 35.92
N ALA A 795 -9.01 20.62 35.50
CA ALA A 795 -10.17 20.41 34.64
C ALA A 795 -11.48 20.82 35.33
N GLN A 796 -11.65 20.53 36.62
CA GLN A 796 -12.82 20.95 37.41
C GLN A 796 -12.87 22.46 37.61
N ALA A 797 -11.73 23.13 37.84
CA ALA A 797 -11.67 24.58 37.93
C ALA A 797 -12.08 25.23 36.60
N LYS A 798 -11.59 24.69 35.47
CA LYS A 798 -11.98 25.16 34.14
C LYS A 798 -13.46 24.94 33.86
N LEU A 799 -14.03 23.78 34.23
CA LEU A 799 -15.48 23.53 34.12
C LEU A 799 -16.32 24.53 34.94
N LYS A 800 -15.88 24.93 36.14
CA LYS A 800 -16.58 25.98 36.92
C LYS A 800 -16.54 27.33 36.22
N GLN A 801 -15.42 27.69 35.59
CA GLN A 801 -15.31 28.91 34.80
C GLN A 801 -16.26 28.87 33.58
N ILE A 802 -16.30 27.73 32.88
CA ILE A 802 -17.21 27.52 31.75
C ILE A 802 -18.67 27.64 32.22
N LEU A 803 -19.04 27.04 33.36
CA LEU A 803 -20.39 27.13 33.92
C LEU A 803 -20.80 28.59 34.16
N ASN A 804 -19.94 29.37 34.82
CA ASN A 804 -20.22 30.79 35.09
C ASN A 804 -20.42 31.58 33.79
N ASN A 805 -19.62 31.29 32.77
CA ASN A 805 -19.72 31.91 31.46
C ASN A 805 -21.03 31.53 30.76
N VAL A 806 -21.40 30.24 30.77
CA VAL A 806 -22.68 29.74 30.19
C VAL A 806 -23.88 30.37 30.88
N VAL A 807 -23.89 30.39 32.21
CA VAL A 807 -24.97 31.03 32.99
C VAL A 807 -25.07 32.53 32.68
N SER A 808 -23.92 33.20 32.51
CA SER A 808 -23.85 34.64 32.20
C SER A 808 -24.56 34.97 30.88
N TYR A 809 -24.16 34.35 29.76
CA TYR A 809 -24.76 34.67 28.46
C TYR A 809 -26.15 34.04 28.27
N LYS A 810 -26.47 32.94 28.96
CA LYS A 810 -27.82 32.35 28.96
C LYS A 810 -28.84 33.30 29.58
N ASN A 811 -28.50 33.92 30.71
CA ASN A 811 -29.39 34.85 31.43
C ASN A 811 -29.40 36.26 30.82
N ASP A 812 -28.29 36.66 30.18
CA ASP A 812 -28.14 37.95 29.51
C ASP A 812 -27.46 37.76 28.14
N PRO A 813 -28.24 37.51 27.06
CA PRO A 813 -27.69 37.24 25.74
C PRO A 813 -26.74 38.31 25.18
N ALA A 814 -26.84 39.55 25.64
CA ALA A 814 -25.96 40.64 25.19
C ALA A 814 -24.48 40.41 25.58
N LYS A 815 -24.23 39.60 26.63
CA LYS A 815 -22.88 39.27 27.10
C LYS A 815 -22.18 38.19 26.29
N ALA A 816 -22.86 37.55 25.33
CA ALA A 816 -22.28 36.45 24.56
C ALA A 816 -20.95 36.85 23.88
N GLY A 817 -20.89 38.03 23.28
CA GLY A 817 -19.66 38.53 22.65
C GLY A 817 -18.49 38.71 23.63
N GLU A 818 -18.76 39.22 24.84
CA GLU A 818 -17.74 39.36 25.90
C GLU A 818 -17.24 37.99 26.37
N VAL A 819 -18.15 37.02 26.52
CA VAL A 819 -17.84 35.65 26.94
C VAL A 819 -16.96 34.93 25.92
N VAL A 820 -17.19 35.10 24.61
CA VAL A 820 -16.33 34.53 23.57
C VAL A 820 -14.88 34.98 23.76
N VAL A 821 -14.67 36.27 23.98
CA VAL A 821 -13.33 36.84 24.22
C VAL A 821 -12.71 36.27 25.49
N ALA A 822 -13.49 36.17 26.57
CA ALA A 822 -13.03 35.60 27.83
C ALA A 822 -12.62 34.12 27.70
N LEU A 823 -13.42 33.33 26.99
CA LEU A 823 -13.14 31.91 26.75
C LEU A 823 -11.89 31.71 25.89
N LYS A 824 -11.72 32.49 24.81
CA LYS A 824 -10.54 32.39 23.93
C LYS A 824 -9.23 32.80 24.63
N ASN A 825 -9.26 33.84 25.48
CA ASN A 825 -8.08 34.31 26.21
C ASN A 825 -7.62 33.37 27.34
N SER A 826 -8.52 32.51 27.84
CA SER A 826 -8.22 31.53 28.90
C SER A 826 -7.37 30.34 28.40
N SER A 827 -7.16 30.22 27.10
CA SER A 827 -6.48 29.10 26.43
C SER A 827 -4.96 29.33 26.27
N THR A 828 -4.45 30.52 26.55
CA THR A 828 -3.08 30.96 26.23
C THR A 828 -2.21 31.06 27.49
N VAL A 829 -1.71 29.94 28.03
CA VAL A 829 -0.63 29.96 29.04
C VAL A 829 0.57 29.19 28.51
N VAL A 830 1.57 29.93 28.00
CA VAL A 830 2.90 29.44 27.61
C VAL A 830 3.88 29.78 28.73
N THR A 831 4.49 28.77 29.33
CA THR A 831 5.61 28.90 30.27
C THR A 831 6.90 29.29 29.54
N THR A 832 7.41 30.49 29.79
CA THR A 832 8.77 30.91 29.40
C THR A 832 9.74 30.70 30.57
N VAL A 833 10.87 30.03 30.30
CA VAL A 833 12.00 29.92 31.23
C VAL A 833 13.08 30.89 30.80
N SER A 834 13.40 31.87 31.65
CA SER A 834 14.49 32.83 31.47
C SER A 834 15.80 32.30 32.06
N SER A 835 16.90 32.28 31.29
CA SER A 835 18.25 32.04 31.80
C SER A 835 19.07 33.34 31.76
N GLY A 836 19.58 33.74 32.93
CA GLY A 836 20.32 34.97 33.17
C GLY A 836 21.75 34.99 32.64
N SER A 837 22.23 36.21 32.43
CA SER A 837 23.59 36.58 32.05
C SER A 837 24.52 36.69 33.26
N SER A 838 25.81 36.38 33.06
CA SER A 838 26.89 36.93 33.89
C SER A 838 28.14 37.22 33.05
N SER A 839 28.61 38.45 33.18
CA SER A 839 29.80 39.07 32.59
C SER A 839 31.08 38.83 33.39
N ALA A 840 32.24 38.85 32.73
CA ALA A 840 33.50 39.29 33.33
C ALA A 840 34.47 39.85 32.27
N SER A 841 35.03 41.02 32.58
CA SER A 841 35.93 41.84 31.76
C SER A 841 37.41 41.59 32.08
N GLN A 842 38.33 41.91 31.16
CA GLN A 842 39.64 42.46 31.52
C GLN A 842 40.29 43.30 30.38
N VAL A 843 41.27 44.11 30.78
CA VAL A 843 41.68 45.44 30.28
C VAL A 843 43.11 45.45 29.71
N GLY A 844 43.39 46.33 28.73
CA GLY A 844 44.62 47.17 28.74
C GLY A 844 45.52 47.20 27.49
N GLY A 845 45.84 48.41 26.99
CA GLY A 845 47.08 48.71 26.24
C GLY A 845 46.96 49.66 25.02
N THR A 846 47.38 50.92 25.18
CA THR A 846 47.39 52.03 24.20
C THR A 846 48.73 52.18 23.46
N THR A 847 48.73 52.58 22.18
CA THR A 847 49.72 53.53 21.57
C THR A 847 49.20 54.10 20.23
N VAL A 848 49.42 55.40 20.00
CA VAL A 848 48.93 56.24 18.88
C VAL A 848 50.03 56.47 17.81
N SER A 849 49.68 56.54 16.52
CA SER A 849 50.52 57.14 15.45
C SER A 849 49.67 57.84 14.36
N LYS A 850 50.24 58.92 13.81
CA LYS A 850 49.66 60.04 13.01
C LYS A 850 48.96 59.70 11.67
N PRO A 851 48.11 60.62 11.14
CA PRO A 851 47.25 60.41 9.98
C PRO A 851 47.86 60.97 8.69
N GLU A 852 48.28 60.12 7.75
CA GLU A 852 48.45 60.52 6.35
C GLU A 852 48.48 59.39 5.30
N ASP A 853 48.21 58.12 5.65
CA ASP A 853 48.42 57.01 4.70
C ASP A 853 47.23 56.06 4.58
N TRP A 854 46.00 56.58 4.73
CA TRP A 854 44.80 55.72 4.67
C TRP A 854 44.34 55.46 3.23
N ALA A 855 44.32 56.48 2.36
CA ALA A 855 43.79 56.34 1.00
C ALA A 855 44.59 55.33 0.14
N ALA A 856 45.93 55.38 0.20
CA ALA A 856 46.79 54.43 -0.53
C ALA A 856 46.68 53.01 0.04
N LYS A 857 46.58 52.90 1.38
CA LYS A 857 46.46 51.62 2.09
C LYS A 857 45.09 50.97 1.87
N ARG A 858 44.02 51.76 1.77
CA ARG A 858 42.66 51.32 1.43
C ARG A 858 42.60 50.72 0.02
N THR A 859 43.19 51.38 -0.97
CA THR A 859 43.23 50.85 -2.35
C THR A 859 43.97 49.52 -2.42
N LYS A 860 45.07 49.37 -1.66
CA LYS A 860 45.83 48.12 -1.59
C LYS A 860 45.05 47.00 -0.87
N LEU A 861 44.36 47.31 0.22
CA LEU A 861 43.53 46.36 0.97
C LEU A 861 42.28 45.93 0.16
N SER A 862 41.65 46.83 -0.60
CA SER A 862 40.53 46.47 -1.49
C SER A 862 40.98 45.53 -2.62
N ALA A 863 42.13 45.77 -3.24
CA ALA A 863 42.66 44.86 -4.26
C ALA A 863 43.02 43.48 -3.67
N GLU A 864 43.55 43.44 -2.44
CA GLU A 864 43.82 42.19 -1.73
C GLU A 864 42.51 41.45 -1.37
N LEU A 865 41.46 42.17 -0.99
CA LEU A 865 40.15 41.60 -0.69
C LEU A 865 39.49 40.97 -1.92
N ASP A 866 39.55 41.62 -3.08
CA ASP A 866 39.01 41.08 -4.33
C ASP A 866 39.73 39.80 -4.77
N GLU A 867 41.06 39.76 -4.64
CA GLU A 867 41.85 38.57 -4.95
C GLU A 867 41.54 37.41 -3.99
N VAL A 868 41.41 37.68 -2.68
CA VAL A 868 41.00 36.67 -1.69
C VAL A 868 39.58 36.17 -1.98
N ASN A 869 38.64 37.05 -2.33
CA ASN A 869 37.26 36.66 -2.69
C ASN A 869 37.21 35.77 -3.94
N LYS A 870 38.08 36.01 -4.92
CA LYS A 870 38.21 35.16 -6.11
C LYS A 870 38.74 33.76 -5.75
N GLN A 871 39.71 33.68 -4.84
CA GLN A 871 40.24 32.40 -4.35
C GLN A 871 39.21 31.62 -3.51
N ILE A 872 38.37 32.32 -2.74
CA ILE A 872 37.22 31.75 -2.02
C ILE A 872 36.23 31.12 -3.00
N ALA A 873 35.87 31.82 -4.09
CA ALA A 873 34.92 31.31 -5.08
C ALA A 873 35.41 30.01 -5.75
N VAL A 874 36.68 29.99 -6.19
CA VAL A 874 37.30 28.80 -6.81
C VAL A 874 37.41 27.63 -5.83
N THR A 875 37.82 27.90 -4.59
CA THR A 875 37.96 26.86 -3.55
C THR A 875 36.60 26.28 -3.15
N ARG A 876 35.54 27.11 -3.11
CA ARG A 876 34.16 26.68 -2.85
C ARG A 876 33.63 25.75 -3.93
N GLU A 877 33.86 26.07 -5.20
CA GLU A 877 33.40 25.24 -6.32
C GLU A 877 34.09 23.86 -6.32
N ALA A 878 35.40 23.83 -6.03
CA ALA A 878 36.16 22.58 -5.90
C ALA A 878 35.67 21.71 -4.72
N LEU A 879 35.39 22.33 -3.56
CA LEU A 879 34.84 21.64 -2.39
C LEU A 879 33.45 21.05 -2.64
N VAL A 880 32.56 21.78 -3.32
CA VAL A 880 31.21 21.31 -3.64
C VAL A 880 31.26 20.10 -4.57
N LYS A 881 32.14 20.11 -5.58
CA LYS A 881 32.32 18.97 -6.49
C LYS A 881 32.93 17.74 -5.80
N LEU A 882 33.95 17.92 -4.96
CA LEU A 882 34.58 16.79 -4.24
C LEU A 882 33.65 16.20 -3.16
N ASN A 883 32.96 17.05 -2.39
CA ASN A 883 32.11 16.60 -1.28
C ASN A 883 30.85 15.86 -1.77
N ALA A 884 30.26 16.29 -2.88
CA ALA A 884 29.15 15.57 -3.52
C ALA A 884 29.56 14.16 -4.00
N THR A 885 30.82 13.99 -4.40
CA THR A 885 31.34 12.71 -4.91
C THR A 885 31.70 11.73 -3.77
N ILE A 886 32.22 12.23 -2.64
CA ILE A 886 32.63 11.39 -1.50
C ILE A 886 31.43 10.94 -0.66
N GLN A 887 30.46 11.84 -0.41
CA GLN A 887 29.28 11.51 0.39
C GLN A 887 28.36 10.48 -0.28
N ALA A 888 28.31 10.46 -1.61
CA ALA A 888 27.54 9.47 -2.35
C ALA A 888 28.18 8.06 -2.30
N ASN A 889 29.51 7.97 -2.22
CA ASN A 889 30.22 6.70 -2.33
C ASN A 889 30.49 6.01 -0.98
N SER A 890 30.95 6.73 0.05
CA SER A 890 31.44 6.12 1.30
C SER A 890 30.36 5.42 2.13
N LYS A 891 29.16 5.99 2.22
CA LYS A 891 28.10 5.46 3.10
C LYS A 891 27.37 4.25 2.52
N LEU A 892 27.32 4.19 1.18
CA LEU A 892 26.75 3.05 0.46
C LEU A 892 27.74 1.88 0.45
N PHE A 893 29.05 2.12 0.40
CA PHE A 893 30.06 1.06 0.32
C PHE A 893 30.27 0.29 1.64
N GLU A 894 30.39 0.96 2.79
CA GLU A 894 30.64 0.28 4.09
C GLU A 894 29.49 -0.66 4.51
N GLU A 895 28.23 -0.24 4.28
CA GLU A 895 27.05 -1.05 4.61
C GLU A 895 26.86 -2.19 3.61
N TRP A 896 27.20 -1.98 2.34
CA TRP A 896 27.22 -3.04 1.34
C TRP A 896 28.34 -4.04 1.59
N GLU A 897 29.53 -3.58 1.98
CA GLU A 897 30.71 -4.42 2.18
C GLU A 897 30.50 -5.40 3.32
N LYS A 898 30.10 -4.90 4.49
CA LYS A 898 29.83 -5.76 5.63
C LYS A 898 28.70 -6.75 5.36
N SER A 899 27.63 -6.30 4.70
CA SER A 899 26.51 -7.17 4.34
C SER A 899 26.85 -8.16 3.24
N ALA A 900 27.73 -7.80 2.31
CA ALA A 900 28.17 -8.66 1.22
C ALA A 900 29.14 -9.70 1.73
N ASP A 901 30.13 -9.34 2.56
CA ASP A 901 31.07 -10.28 3.20
C ASP A 901 30.34 -11.30 4.07
N GLU A 902 29.44 -10.84 4.96
CA GLU A 902 28.69 -11.75 5.81
C GLU A 902 27.72 -12.64 5.02
N ALA A 903 27.15 -12.12 3.91
CA ALA A 903 26.30 -12.93 3.03
C ALA A 903 27.12 -13.91 2.20
N PHE A 904 28.32 -13.53 1.75
CA PHE A 904 29.24 -14.40 1.03
C PHE A 904 29.74 -15.52 1.92
N ASP A 905 30.17 -15.21 3.15
CA ASP A 905 30.60 -16.21 4.13
C ASP A 905 29.50 -17.21 4.47
N ARG A 906 28.24 -16.74 4.60
CA ARG A 906 27.08 -17.63 4.79
C ARG A 906 26.82 -18.51 3.57
N CYS A 907 26.85 -17.95 2.37
CA CYS A 907 26.62 -18.71 1.13
C CYS A 907 27.73 -19.74 0.87
N VAL A 908 29.00 -19.36 1.09
CA VAL A 908 30.17 -20.25 1.01
C VAL A 908 30.08 -21.33 2.06
N GLY A 909 29.76 -20.99 3.32
CA GLY A 909 29.60 -21.96 4.40
C GLY A 909 28.48 -22.96 4.12
N MET A 910 27.34 -22.49 3.61
CA MET A 910 26.19 -23.36 3.29
C MET A 910 26.46 -24.24 2.06
N ALA A 911 27.15 -23.74 1.03
CA ALA A 911 27.58 -24.54 -0.11
C ALA A 911 28.64 -25.58 0.29
N ALA A 912 29.61 -25.20 1.13
CA ALA A 912 30.59 -26.10 1.70
C ALA A 912 29.93 -27.18 2.58
N ASP A 913 28.94 -26.82 3.39
CA ASP A 913 28.20 -27.76 4.23
C ASP A 913 27.46 -28.82 3.39
N VAL A 914 26.79 -28.40 2.30
CA VAL A 914 26.14 -29.31 1.36
C VAL A 914 27.17 -30.18 0.63
N ALA A 915 28.30 -29.61 0.20
CA ALA A 915 29.38 -30.35 -0.46
C ALA A 915 30.00 -31.40 0.48
N ILE A 916 30.14 -31.08 1.77
CA ILE A 916 30.64 -32.00 2.79
C ILE A 916 29.60 -33.09 3.09
N ASP A 917 28.32 -32.76 3.25
CA ASP A 917 27.28 -33.75 3.59
C ASP A 917 26.99 -34.71 2.44
N PHE A 918 26.91 -34.22 1.21
CA PHE A 918 26.60 -35.06 0.05
C PHE A 918 27.84 -35.68 -0.59
N GLY A 919 28.96 -34.96 -0.64
CA GLY A 919 30.19 -35.41 -1.27
C GLY A 919 31.10 -36.16 -0.30
N ALA A 920 31.54 -35.54 0.79
CA ALA A 920 32.47 -36.18 1.74
C ALA A 920 31.79 -37.22 2.64
N GLY A 921 30.54 -36.97 3.08
CA GLY A 921 29.59 -37.90 3.73
C GLY A 921 29.55 -39.27 3.10
N ALA A 922 28.99 -39.29 1.89
CA ALA A 922 28.82 -40.51 1.11
C ALA A 922 30.14 -41.17 0.69
N LEU A 923 31.24 -40.39 0.51
CA LEU A 923 32.57 -40.94 0.27
C LEU A 923 33.11 -41.68 1.49
N ALA A 924 33.08 -41.06 2.67
CA ALA A 924 33.66 -41.62 3.89
C ALA A 924 33.03 -42.96 4.26
N ASP A 925 31.70 -43.08 4.10
CA ASP A 925 30.94 -44.29 4.44
C ASP A 925 31.15 -45.46 3.46
N ARG A 926 31.53 -45.18 2.20
CA ARG A 926 31.72 -46.19 1.15
C ARG A 926 33.17 -46.37 0.71
N TYR A 927 34.09 -45.65 1.34
CA TYR A 927 35.51 -45.62 0.99
C TYR A 927 36.17 -46.99 1.10
N GLU A 928 35.93 -47.74 2.19
CA GLU A 928 36.46 -49.11 2.36
C GLU A 928 36.04 -50.01 1.19
N THR A 929 34.79 -49.87 0.73
CA THR A 929 34.28 -50.63 -0.42
C THR A 929 34.99 -50.23 -1.73
N ILE A 930 35.23 -48.94 -1.95
CA ILE A 930 35.93 -48.43 -3.14
C ILE A 930 37.42 -48.81 -3.11
N TYR A 931 38.05 -48.78 -1.93
CA TYR A 931 39.44 -49.20 -1.70
C TYR A 931 39.63 -50.70 -1.93
N ASP A 932 38.71 -51.53 -1.43
CA ASP A 932 38.71 -52.98 -1.65
C ASP A 932 38.44 -53.35 -3.10
N LEU A 933 37.54 -52.63 -3.78
CA LEU A 933 37.31 -52.78 -5.22
C LEU A 933 38.54 -52.33 -6.02
N ALA A 934 39.20 -51.25 -5.60
CA ALA A 934 40.42 -50.77 -6.23
C ALA A 934 41.53 -51.82 -6.13
N LYS A 935 41.79 -52.43 -4.97
CA LYS A 935 42.81 -53.49 -4.82
C LYS A 935 42.64 -54.68 -5.78
N LYS A 936 41.43 -54.94 -6.26
CA LYS A 936 41.09 -56.09 -7.13
C LYS A 936 41.32 -55.85 -8.62
N LEU A 937 41.64 -54.62 -9.04
CA LEU A 937 41.90 -54.30 -10.46
C LEU A 937 43.31 -54.77 -10.88
N PRO A 938 43.50 -55.41 -12.04
CA PRO A 938 44.80 -55.90 -12.48
C PRO A 938 45.70 -54.77 -13.02
N ASN A 939 47.01 -54.81 -12.71
CA ASN A 939 48.06 -53.81 -13.01
C ASN A 939 47.80 -52.40 -12.46
N LYS A 940 48.25 -52.12 -11.23
CA LYS A 940 48.05 -50.81 -10.59
C LYS A 940 49.38 -50.21 -10.13
N PRO A 941 49.65 -48.92 -10.40
CA PRO A 941 50.76 -48.22 -9.78
C PRO A 941 50.39 -47.86 -8.32
N GLU A 942 51.32 -48.05 -7.38
CA GLU A 942 51.10 -47.91 -5.92
C GLU A 942 50.71 -46.47 -5.51
N ASP A 943 51.13 -45.49 -6.29
CA ASP A 943 50.86 -44.06 -6.14
C ASP A 943 49.35 -43.73 -6.15
N LEU A 944 48.57 -44.40 -7.00
CA LEU A 944 47.15 -44.16 -7.15
C LEU A 944 46.37 -44.63 -5.90
N ILE A 945 46.81 -45.75 -5.31
CA ILE A 945 46.21 -46.32 -4.10
C ILE A 945 46.48 -45.39 -2.90
N GLU A 946 47.68 -44.84 -2.81
CA GLU A 946 48.08 -43.92 -1.74
C GLU A 946 47.37 -42.57 -1.85
N LYS A 947 47.19 -42.05 -3.07
CA LYS A 947 46.40 -40.84 -3.34
C LYS A 947 44.94 -40.98 -2.88
N TYR A 948 44.31 -42.14 -3.13
CA TYR A 948 42.94 -42.39 -2.67
C TYR A 948 42.86 -42.55 -1.14
N ARG A 949 43.90 -43.09 -0.50
CA ARG A 949 44.00 -43.14 0.97
C ARG A 949 44.06 -41.75 1.59
N TYR A 950 44.83 -40.86 1.00
CA TYR A 950 44.89 -39.48 1.45
C TYR A 950 43.53 -38.78 1.32
N LEU A 951 42.86 -38.90 0.16
CA LEU A 951 41.55 -38.28 -0.07
C LEU A 951 40.47 -38.72 0.93
N ALA A 952 40.45 -39.99 1.32
CA ALA A 952 39.51 -40.48 2.33
C ALA A 952 39.79 -39.94 3.73
N SER A 953 41.07 -39.89 4.10
CA SER A 953 41.48 -39.29 5.37
C SER A 953 41.15 -37.80 5.42
N LEU A 954 41.27 -37.10 4.29
CA LEU A 954 40.93 -35.70 4.16
C LEU A 954 39.40 -35.49 4.25
N ALA A 955 38.60 -36.32 3.58
CA ALA A 955 37.14 -36.28 3.62
C ALA A 955 36.60 -36.42 5.05
N LYS A 956 37.14 -37.37 5.83
CA LYS A 956 36.75 -37.60 7.23
C LYS A 956 37.14 -36.42 8.13
N ARG A 957 38.35 -35.89 7.96
CA ARG A 957 38.81 -34.70 8.70
C ARG A 957 38.01 -33.45 8.34
N LEU A 958 37.51 -33.35 7.12
CA LEU A 958 36.59 -32.30 6.68
C LEU A 958 35.22 -32.37 7.37
N GLN A 959 34.68 -33.59 7.56
CA GLN A 959 33.46 -33.78 8.36
C GLN A 959 33.67 -33.43 9.83
N GLU A 960 34.81 -33.80 10.40
CA GLU A 960 35.16 -33.47 11.78
C GLU A 960 35.31 -31.94 11.95
N ALA A 961 36.04 -31.28 11.04
CA ALA A 961 36.19 -29.84 11.01
C ALA A 961 34.85 -29.10 10.85
N LYS A 962 33.92 -29.66 10.07
CA LYS A 962 32.54 -29.15 9.99
C LYS A 962 31.80 -29.28 11.32
N ALA A 963 31.87 -30.44 11.97
CA ALA A 963 31.20 -30.66 13.24
C ALA A 963 31.71 -29.72 14.33
N THR A 964 33.02 -29.39 14.33
CA THR A 964 33.64 -28.47 15.28
C THR A 964 33.69 -27.01 14.81
N LYS A 965 33.28 -26.73 13.56
CA LYS A 965 33.42 -25.44 12.86
C LYS A 965 34.85 -24.89 12.84
N ASP A 966 35.86 -25.76 12.72
CA ASP A 966 37.29 -25.41 12.75
C ASP A 966 37.99 -25.72 11.41
N PHE A 967 37.58 -25.03 10.35
CA PHE A 967 38.12 -25.21 9.00
C PHE A 967 39.50 -24.59 8.81
N SER A 968 39.74 -23.44 9.45
CA SER A 968 41.04 -22.77 9.42
C SER A 968 42.12 -23.59 10.14
N GLY A 969 41.77 -24.27 11.24
CA GLY A 969 42.64 -25.24 11.89
C GLY A 969 42.97 -26.44 11.01
N LEU A 970 42.01 -26.94 10.22
CA LEU A 970 42.26 -28.00 9.23
C LEU A 970 43.18 -27.53 8.10
N ALA A 971 42.92 -26.34 7.55
CA ALA A 971 43.73 -25.69 6.51
C ALA A 971 45.20 -25.54 6.95
N ALA A 972 45.42 -25.03 8.16
CA ALA A 972 46.75 -24.91 8.74
C ALA A 972 47.44 -26.28 8.94
N ARG A 973 46.70 -27.32 9.32
CA ARG A 973 47.24 -28.69 9.49
C ARG A 973 47.60 -29.36 8.17
N GLU A 974 46.85 -29.11 7.11
CA GLU A 974 47.16 -29.61 5.75
C GLU A 974 48.20 -28.75 5.03
N ASN A 975 48.61 -27.63 5.63
CA ASN A 975 49.46 -26.62 5.03
C ASN A 975 48.95 -26.17 3.64
N LYS A 976 47.63 -25.97 3.56
CA LYS A 976 46.88 -25.58 2.35
C LYS A 976 45.87 -24.51 2.71
N THR A 977 45.44 -23.72 1.73
CA THR A 977 44.28 -22.84 1.90
C THR A 977 42.98 -23.66 1.93
N GLU A 978 41.90 -23.09 2.48
CA GLU A 978 40.59 -23.75 2.46
C GLU A 978 40.12 -24.03 1.03
N ALA A 979 40.39 -23.11 0.09
CA ALA A 979 40.06 -23.28 -1.32
C ALA A 979 40.83 -24.46 -1.94
N GLU A 980 42.13 -24.59 -1.67
CA GLU A 980 42.96 -25.71 -2.14
C GLU A 980 42.51 -27.06 -1.57
N ILE A 981 41.94 -27.08 -0.36
CA ILE A 981 41.36 -28.28 0.23
C ILE A 981 40.09 -28.70 -0.53
N TYR A 982 39.19 -27.76 -0.83
CA TYR A 982 37.98 -28.04 -1.60
C TYR A 982 38.30 -28.46 -3.04
N GLU A 983 39.29 -27.84 -3.65
CA GLU A 983 39.82 -28.23 -4.96
C GLU A 983 40.40 -29.65 -4.95
N THR A 984 41.23 -29.98 -3.97
CA THR A 984 41.81 -31.32 -3.82
C THR A 984 40.71 -32.39 -3.72
N MET A 985 39.62 -32.11 -3.00
CA MET A 985 38.46 -33.00 -2.88
C MET A 985 37.68 -33.10 -4.19
N ARG A 986 37.39 -31.97 -4.85
CA ARG A 986 36.71 -31.94 -6.16
C ARG A 986 37.42 -32.83 -7.18
N ASP A 987 38.72 -32.60 -7.35
CA ASP A 987 39.52 -33.26 -8.37
C ASP A 987 39.66 -34.76 -8.06
N GLY A 988 39.79 -35.10 -6.78
CA GLY A 988 39.81 -36.49 -6.31
C GLY A 988 38.51 -37.23 -6.64
N ILE A 989 37.36 -36.62 -6.37
CA ILE A 989 36.04 -37.20 -6.67
C ILE A 989 35.85 -37.37 -8.18
N GLY A 990 36.21 -36.35 -8.98
CA GLY A 990 36.14 -36.40 -10.44
C GLY A 990 36.97 -37.55 -11.03
N GLN A 991 38.18 -37.77 -10.50
CA GLN A 991 39.06 -38.87 -10.91
C GLN A 991 38.47 -40.25 -10.57
N ILE A 992 37.84 -40.42 -9.40
CA ILE A 992 37.18 -41.69 -9.01
C ILE A 992 36.00 -42.01 -9.93
N ILE A 993 35.15 -41.02 -10.21
CA ILE A 993 33.99 -41.17 -11.10
C ILE A 993 34.45 -41.63 -12.48
N GLY A 994 35.48 -40.99 -13.03
CA GLY A 994 36.04 -41.33 -14.33
C GLY A 994 36.70 -42.72 -14.37
N LEU A 995 37.45 -43.11 -13.33
CA LEU A 995 38.16 -44.39 -13.28
C LEU A 995 37.20 -45.59 -13.19
N LEU A 996 36.10 -45.47 -12.45
CA LEU A 996 35.14 -46.56 -12.21
C LEU A 996 33.98 -46.60 -13.21
N GLY A 997 33.90 -45.65 -14.15
CA GLY A 997 32.80 -45.56 -15.13
C GLY A 997 31.42 -45.37 -14.50
N LEU A 998 31.37 -44.74 -13.33
CA LEU A 998 30.16 -44.62 -12.52
C LEU A 998 29.15 -43.63 -13.11
N ASP A 999 29.59 -42.75 -14.01
CA ASP A 999 28.80 -41.75 -14.74
C ASP A 999 27.59 -42.32 -15.49
N LYS A 1000 27.58 -43.63 -15.77
CA LYS A 1000 26.49 -44.33 -16.46
C LYS A 1000 25.47 -45.01 -15.53
N THR A 1001 25.63 -44.86 -14.22
CA THR A 1001 24.75 -45.48 -13.22
C THR A 1001 24.00 -44.42 -12.42
N VAL A 1002 22.75 -44.70 -12.02
CA VAL A 1002 21.94 -43.79 -11.19
C VAL A 1002 22.67 -43.34 -9.90
N PRO A 1003 23.43 -44.22 -9.21
CA PRO A 1003 24.28 -43.78 -8.11
C PRO A 1003 25.40 -42.83 -8.55
N GLY A 1004 26.09 -43.05 -9.67
CA GLY A 1004 27.17 -42.15 -10.10
C GLY A 1004 26.70 -40.79 -10.63
N ALA A 1005 25.44 -40.67 -11.05
CA ALA A 1005 24.81 -39.36 -11.30
C ALA A 1005 24.78 -38.50 -10.03
N VAL A 1006 24.49 -39.09 -8.87
CA VAL A 1006 24.54 -38.40 -7.56
C VAL A 1006 25.95 -37.92 -7.22
N TRP A 1007 26.99 -38.68 -7.60
CA TRP A 1007 28.40 -38.31 -7.38
C TRP A 1007 28.85 -37.15 -8.27
N LYS A 1008 28.33 -37.06 -9.50
CA LYS A 1008 28.52 -35.91 -10.38
C LYS A 1008 27.92 -34.63 -9.78
N TYR A 1009 26.80 -34.72 -9.08
CA TYR A 1009 26.24 -33.59 -8.32
C TYR A 1009 27.10 -33.22 -7.10
N GLY A 1010 27.76 -34.19 -6.46
CA GLY A 1010 28.73 -33.94 -5.38
C GLY A 1010 29.96 -33.15 -5.83
N SER A 1011 30.54 -33.45 -7.00
CA SER A 1011 31.66 -32.66 -7.54
C SER A 1011 31.25 -31.24 -7.95
N LEU A 1012 30.05 -31.08 -8.51
CA LEU A 1012 29.44 -29.77 -8.83
C LEU A 1012 29.23 -28.90 -7.56
N ALA A 1013 28.91 -29.52 -6.42
CA ALA A 1013 28.79 -28.81 -5.15
C ALA A 1013 30.16 -28.30 -4.64
N PHE A 1014 31.23 -29.09 -4.78
CA PHE A 1014 32.59 -28.63 -4.47
C PHE A 1014 33.09 -27.57 -5.45
N ASP A 1015 32.75 -27.67 -6.74
CA ASP A 1015 33.01 -26.62 -7.74
C ASP A 1015 32.35 -25.30 -7.34
N MET A 1016 31.09 -25.35 -6.89
CA MET A 1016 30.36 -24.16 -6.45
C MET A 1016 30.96 -23.57 -5.18
N ALA A 1017 31.39 -24.40 -4.21
CA ALA A 1017 32.07 -23.94 -3.01
C ALA A 1017 33.45 -23.30 -3.30
N PHE A 1018 34.25 -23.92 -4.19
CA PHE A 1018 35.54 -23.40 -4.64
C PHE A 1018 35.40 -22.04 -5.35
N ASN A 1019 34.55 -21.96 -6.38
CA ASN A 1019 34.35 -20.75 -7.17
C ASN A 1019 33.85 -19.58 -6.31
N MET A 1020 33.00 -19.85 -5.32
CA MET A 1020 32.51 -18.82 -4.40
C MET A 1020 33.60 -18.36 -3.42
N LYS A 1021 34.50 -19.23 -2.97
CA LYS A 1021 35.63 -18.83 -2.11
C LYS A 1021 36.65 -18.00 -2.88
N GLU A 1022 36.95 -18.36 -4.12
CA GLU A 1022 37.84 -17.60 -5.01
C GLU A 1022 37.26 -16.21 -5.32
N LEU A 1023 35.95 -16.11 -5.58
CA LEU A 1023 35.28 -14.83 -5.78
C LEU A 1023 35.39 -13.91 -4.55
N HIS A 1024 35.27 -14.47 -3.34
CA HIS A 1024 35.41 -13.73 -2.09
C HIS A 1024 36.84 -13.20 -1.87
N GLU A 1025 37.88 -13.99 -2.17
CA GLU A 1025 39.28 -13.53 -2.10
C GLU A 1025 39.58 -12.43 -3.13
N THR A 1026 38.98 -12.54 -4.32
CA THR A 1026 39.12 -11.52 -5.38
C THR A 1026 38.42 -10.20 -4.97
N TRP A 1027 37.30 -10.30 -4.24
CA TRP A 1027 36.53 -9.17 -3.74
C TRP A 1027 37.29 -8.40 -2.63
N LYS A 1028 38.03 -9.10 -1.76
CA LYS A 1028 38.95 -8.49 -0.78
C LYS A 1028 40.09 -7.68 -1.40
N ASN A 1029 40.47 -7.93 -2.66
CA ASN A 1029 41.46 -7.12 -3.35
C ASN A 1029 40.87 -5.81 -3.91
N VAL A 1030 39.54 -5.68 -3.99
CA VAL A 1030 38.84 -4.46 -4.43
C VAL A 1030 38.80 -3.40 -3.32
N SER A 1031 38.80 -3.77 -2.03
CA SER A 1031 38.90 -2.81 -0.91
C SER A 1031 40.24 -2.06 -0.88
N VAL A 1032 41.28 -2.57 -1.55
CA VAL A 1032 42.54 -1.84 -1.79
C VAL A 1032 42.33 -0.58 -2.66
N LEU A 1033 41.29 -0.54 -3.51
CA LEU A 1033 40.90 0.67 -4.24
C LEU A 1033 40.31 1.76 -3.32
N GLU A 1034 39.75 1.40 -2.16
CA GLU A 1034 39.17 2.35 -1.21
C GLU A 1034 40.21 3.15 -0.41
N ALA A 1035 41.44 2.63 -0.28
CA ALA A 1035 42.57 3.38 0.25
C ALA A 1035 42.85 4.67 -0.57
N ASN A 1036 42.42 4.73 -1.83
CA ASN A 1036 42.47 5.96 -2.64
C ASN A 1036 41.35 6.96 -2.31
N ASN A 1037 40.20 6.51 -1.78
CA ASN A 1037 39.12 7.40 -1.30
C ASN A 1037 39.50 8.11 0.00
N ALA A 1038 40.32 7.50 0.86
CA ALA A 1038 40.87 8.17 2.04
C ALA A 1038 41.78 9.37 1.68
N LYS A 1039 42.55 9.27 0.60
CA LYS A 1039 43.36 10.38 0.06
C LYS A 1039 42.49 11.53 -0.46
N LEU A 1040 41.31 11.20 -1.03
CA LEU A 1040 40.32 12.20 -1.46
C LEU A 1040 39.69 12.92 -0.27
N ALA A 1041 39.40 12.21 0.83
CA ALA A 1041 38.92 12.81 2.08
C ALA A 1041 39.96 13.75 2.72
N GLU A 1042 41.25 13.40 2.69
CA GLU A 1042 42.34 14.27 3.15
C GLU A 1042 42.46 15.55 2.31
N ALA A 1043 42.24 15.44 0.98
CA ALA A 1043 42.20 16.60 0.09
C ALA A 1043 41.02 17.54 0.39
N VAL A 1044 39.84 17.00 0.76
CA VAL A 1044 38.70 17.80 1.23
C VAL A 1044 39.04 18.56 2.51
N GLN A 1045 39.66 17.91 3.50
CA GLN A 1045 40.03 18.58 4.74
C GLN A 1045 41.02 19.72 4.51
N LYS A 1046 42.04 19.52 3.66
CA LYS A 1046 43.01 20.57 3.30
C LYS A 1046 42.34 21.75 2.58
N LEU A 1047 41.42 21.49 1.66
CA LEU A 1047 40.68 22.54 0.95
C LEU A 1047 39.69 23.28 1.86
N ALA A 1048 39.03 22.57 2.78
CA ALA A 1048 38.12 23.18 3.77
C ALA A 1048 38.89 24.09 4.76
N ALA A 1049 40.05 23.65 5.25
CA ALA A 1049 40.91 24.46 6.10
C ALA A 1049 41.40 25.72 5.36
N LYS A 1050 41.81 25.58 4.09
CA LYS A 1050 42.19 26.72 3.23
C LYS A 1050 41.02 27.69 3.02
N MET A 1051 39.81 27.18 2.82
CA MET A 1051 38.61 28.00 2.66
C MET A 1051 38.32 28.83 3.92
N GLN A 1052 38.45 28.22 5.09
CA GLN A 1052 38.24 28.89 6.38
C GLN A 1052 39.30 29.98 6.63
N ASP A 1053 40.57 29.71 6.30
CA ASP A 1053 41.65 30.70 6.39
C ASP A 1053 41.40 31.90 5.45
N LEU A 1054 41.03 31.63 4.20
CA LEU A 1054 40.70 32.69 3.24
C LEU A 1054 39.50 33.53 3.68
N GLN A 1055 38.45 32.91 4.24
CA GLN A 1055 37.28 33.62 4.77
C GLN A 1055 37.64 34.50 5.97
N ASN A 1056 38.48 33.99 6.88
CA ASN A 1056 38.97 34.76 8.02
C ASN A 1056 39.82 35.94 7.56
N ARG A 1057 40.70 35.74 6.57
CA ARG A 1057 41.52 36.79 5.99
C ARG A 1057 40.69 37.85 5.27
N ALA A 1058 39.67 37.45 4.50
CA ALA A 1058 38.73 38.38 3.89
C ALA A 1058 37.99 39.23 4.94
N LYS A 1059 37.56 38.60 6.04
CA LYS A 1059 36.90 39.27 7.15
C LYS A 1059 37.83 40.26 7.86
N ASP A 1060 39.07 39.88 8.14
CA ASP A 1060 40.07 40.74 8.77
C ASP A 1060 40.44 41.94 7.88
N ILE A 1061 40.64 41.71 6.57
CA ILE A 1061 40.88 42.79 5.60
C ILE A 1061 39.69 43.75 5.55
N LYS A 1062 38.45 43.22 5.52
CA LYS A 1062 37.24 44.04 5.53
C LYS A 1062 37.11 44.86 6.81
N GLN A 1063 37.36 44.26 7.97
CA GLN A 1063 37.37 44.96 9.25
C GLN A 1063 38.45 46.05 9.31
N LYS A 1064 39.63 45.82 8.73
CA LYS A 1064 40.68 46.84 8.63
C LYS A 1064 40.26 48.00 7.73
N ILE A 1065 39.59 47.73 6.61
CA ILE A 1065 39.00 48.75 5.73
C ILE A 1065 37.93 49.55 6.49
N ASP A 1066 36.98 48.88 7.13
CA ASP A 1066 35.88 49.53 7.86
C ASP A 1066 36.41 50.38 9.03
N ALA A 1067 37.40 49.86 9.77
CA ALA A 1067 38.02 50.57 10.89
C ALA A 1067 38.83 51.79 10.44
N GLY A 1068 39.57 51.70 9.33
CA GLY A 1068 40.31 52.83 8.79
C GLY A 1068 39.40 53.87 8.13
N ASP A 1069 38.31 53.46 7.47
CA ASP A 1069 37.30 54.39 6.92
C ASP A 1069 36.59 55.15 8.05
N SER A 1070 36.28 54.46 9.15
CA SER A 1070 35.73 55.08 10.36
C SER A 1070 36.73 56.07 10.98
N ALA A 1071 38.01 55.70 11.09
CA ALA A 1071 39.06 56.57 11.62
C ALA A 1071 39.31 57.81 10.74
N ALA A 1072 39.31 57.66 9.41
CA ALA A 1072 39.45 58.76 8.45
C ALA A 1072 38.23 59.71 8.45
N SER A 1073 37.02 59.18 8.66
CA SER A 1073 35.81 60.00 8.81
C SER A 1073 35.77 60.81 10.11
N SER A 1074 36.46 60.35 11.15
CA SER A 1074 36.58 61.05 12.44
C SER A 1074 37.73 62.08 12.52
N SER A 1075 38.61 62.11 11.51
CA SER A 1075 39.75 63.04 11.42
C SER A 1075 39.58 64.15 10.38
N ASN A 1076 38.40 64.24 9.74
CA ASN A 1076 38.03 65.26 8.74
C ASN A 1076 37.06 66.27 9.31
#